data_AF-A0A956GHG9-F1
#
_entry.id   AF-A0A956GHG9-F1
#
_cell.length_a   1.000
_cell.length_b   1.000
_cell.length_c   1.000
_cell.angle_alpha   90.00
_cell.angle_beta   90.00
_cell.angle_gamma   90.00
#
_symmetry.space_group_name_H-M   'P 1'
#
loop_
_entity.id
_entity.type
_entity.pdbx_description
1 polymer ?
#
loop_
_entity_poly.entity_id
_entity_poly.type
_entity_poly.pdbx_seq_one_letter_code
_entity_poly.pdbx_strand_id
1 'polypeptide(L)'
;MSSRARPASVPAEAAWSNEEQAWIHTALDDEDRQHGLFRAWLADGALAERSLYRHGQRHGLQVFYRVEPPRWAVLSRVHQDIARVELTAADGNFGARRYFDGDDQEVNERGVRVPPRPEGVSEGASYIGQSSDCWVEFSPRPAGATRVAGSRSWDAAGVLRRSRNWDGEGWSRSYHANGALAEEGQRDDNGLQHGPWRTYRDDGSWQETEHFVRGELTRRSEHIPAGRYLDARVTHRAGAVQPLGAHAGFLRVGRWTLHGDDDDEGELGALQLGSVGDDDTLLGEALADGDGPATDGRLPAILSLMRKQPALSLCAVVRALGAGDPDARAAFDTLRAAREQLTAAGRRAMADEIIAAFDDWRQHLSAAPLKDLLDGLLWGAEPAPLLLTLASLLLRVGHPRRAHDFLAAAELVVEGDNDDEEEKTELEGYRQRIEATRALILRDLGDHDGAERARQLGRRRRISSEELRLLSAIAVTPDADEPRLVYADWLTQRDDPRGAFIVAQCQLAALAESEQQRREHLERTQQQIFEQNAGAWLPPADLDLRTFHRGMLGAIAIPGDAFCDDPDALYRLAPDMRMLCIDTPYDPIRLSKTPELLRYRGFDLSDAFVDSDDYRHLAASPFFANIEALRFYNASLGDEDLAAFCRSPHLARLRSLDISCHRDNDVTVEGIRALVSSPTIAALAELDVSRLWLDAEALALLCRAENMRELRELRARCNRFGAACGELARFEGRLRVLDLSHNDVDERGLRLLVAAESLCELDELYLSANALGDAGARVIAEAPLLAGLSVLELDAGLRHRAGAVGASAIAAAPTLAALRSLSLSMNEIGDEGAIALAAGEIIALQRLDLYQNGIGDEGAIALAGSEVLRGLRWLNLDANNIGQRGARALARSTTLSRDCTVRLAGNDVPIPLREALQERFAHVTFRYPWGGPD
;
A
#
# COMPACT_ATOMS: atom_id res chain seq x y z
N MET A 1 7.04 -12.07 56.25
CA MET A 1 7.78 -13.35 56.28
C MET A 1 6.80 -14.48 56.54
N SER A 2 6.25 -15.11 55.50
CA SER A 2 5.55 -16.39 55.62
C SER A 2 6.56 -17.47 55.25
N SER A 3 7.03 -18.25 56.22
CA SER A 3 7.98 -19.34 55.97
C SER A 3 7.22 -20.50 55.34
N ARG A 4 7.26 -20.61 54.01
CA ARG A 4 6.89 -21.87 53.33
C ARG A 4 7.79 -22.97 53.89
N ALA A 5 7.19 -24.10 54.31
CA ALA A 5 7.94 -25.25 54.78
C ALA A 5 8.80 -25.80 53.63
N ARG A 6 10.11 -25.94 53.85
CA ARG A 6 11.03 -26.44 52.82
C ARG A 6 10.81 -27.94 52.59
N PRO A 7 10.53 -28.39 51.35
CA PRO A 7 10.41 -29.80 51.03
C PRO A 7 11.71 -30.58 51.28
N ALA A 8 11.61 -31.87 51.61
CA ALA A 8 12.77 -32.71 51.91
C ALA A 8 13.74 -32.92 50.73
N SER A 9 13.26 -32.75 49.50
CA SER A 9 14.06 -32.84 48.27
C SER A 9 14.88 -31.58 47.98
N VAL A 10 14.66 -30.48 48.72
CA VAL A 10 15.35 -29.20 48.55
C VAL A 10 16.51 -29.11 49.55
N PRO A 11 17.76 -28.87 49.11
CA PRO A 11 18.94 -28.80 49.98
C PRO A 11 18.83 -27.76 51.09
N ALA A 12 19.57 -27.98 52.17
CA ALA A 12 19.56 -27.09 53.33
C ALA A 12 20.05 -25.67 53.01
N GLU A 13 20.91 -25.56 52.00
CA GLU A 13 21.53 -24.31 51.56
C GLU A 13 20.67 -23.51 50.55
N ALA A 14 19.49 -24.02 50.17
CA ALA A 14 18.60 -23.30 49.25
C ALA A 14 17.66 -22.36 50.01
N ALA A 15 17.47 -21.15 49.47
CA ALA A 15 16.63 -20.09 50.03
C ALA A 15 15.38 -19.86 49.18
N TRP A 16 14.25 -19.53 49.81
CA TRP A 16 13.02 -19.20 49.11
C TRP A 16 13.09 -17.80 48.50
N SER A 17 12.90 -17.67 47.18
CA SER A 17 12.74 -16.40 46.49
C SER A 17 11.26 -16.09 46.27
N ASN A 18 10.79 -14.95 46.79
CA ASN A 18 9.41 -14.47 46.55
C ASN A 18 9.20 -13.97 45.12
N GLU A 19 10.25 -13.45 44.50
CA GLU A 19 10.23 -12.97 43.12
C GLU A 19 10.07 -14.15 42.16
N GLU A 20 10.86 -15.21 42.36
CA GLU A 20 10.89 -16.36 41.47
C GLU A 20 9.87 -17.45 41.82
N GLN A 21 9.19 -17.31 42.97
CA GLN A 21 8.29 -18.32 43.54
C GLN A 21 8.93 -19.73 43.60
N ALA A 22 10.22 -19.79 43.92
CA ALA A 22 11.01 -21.02 43.93
C ALA A 22 12.07 -21.02 45.04
N TRP A 23 12.52 -22.21 45.43
CA TRP A 23 13.74 -22.37 46.24
C TRP A 23 14.95 -22.29 45.31
N ILE A 24 15.93 -21.44 45.63
CA ILE A 24 17.11 -21.21 44.78
C ILE A 24 18.40 -21.44 45.57
N HIS A 25 19.42 -21.96 44.90
CA HIS A 25 20.77 -22.09 45.44
C HIS A 25 21.79 -21.74 44.36
N THR A 26 22.68 -20.81 44.67
CA THR A 26 23.84 -20.44 43.86
C THR A 26 24.91 -19.81 44.75
N ALA A 27 26.18 -19.94 44.38
CA ALA A 27 27.25 -19.21 45.06
C ALA A 27 27.33 -17.78 44.49
N LEU A 28 27.99 -16.88 45.23
CA LEU A 28 28.27 -15.52 44.80
C LEU A 28 29.78 -15.35 44.59
N ASP A 29 30.18 -14.50 43.65
CA ASP A 29 31.58 -14.06 43.51
C ASP A 29 31.91 -12.91 44.50
N ASP A 30 33.16 -12.44 44.47
CA ASP A 30 33.67 -11.38 45.35
C ASP A 30 32.95 -10.02 45.18
N GLU A 31 32.11 -9.88 44.14
CA GLU A 31 31.27 -8.69 43.87
C GLU A 31 29.78 -8.94 44.18
N ASP A 32 29.46 -9.97 44.97
CA ASP A 32 28.08 -10.39 45.32
C ASP A 32 27.21 -10.77 44.10
N ARG A 33 27.82 -11.15 42.97
CA ARG A 33 27.09 -11.61 41.78
C ARG A 33 27.01 -13.12 41.74
N GLN A 34 25.92 -13.66 41.18
CA GLN A 34 25.76 -15.12 41.02
C GLN A 34 26.93 -15.74 40.25
N HIS A 35 27.53 -16.79 40.81
CA HIS A 35 28.70 -17.48 40.26
C HIS A 35 28.67 -18.97 40.63
N GLY A 36 29.02 -19.84 39.70
CA GLY A 36 28.97 -21.28 39.90
C GLY A 36 27.61 -21.90 39.58
N LEU A 37 27.36 -23.10 40.11
CA LEU A 37 26.20 -23.90 39.75
C LEU A 37 24.93 -23.39 40.44
N PHE A 38 24.00 -22.86 39.65
CA PHE A 38 22.67 -22.45 40.05
C PHE A 38 21.69 -23.63 39.94
N ARG A 39 20.84 -23.77 40.95
CA ARG A 39 19.71 -24.71 40.94
C ARG A 39 18.46 -24.03 41.50
N ALA A 40 17.33 -24.27 40.85
CA ALA A 40 16.02 -23.86 41.35
C ALA A 40 15.09 -25.06 41.50
N TRP A 41 14.27 -25.05 42.56
CA TRP A 41 13.23 -26.04 42.83
C TRP A 41 11.88 -25.35 43.03
N LEU A 42 10.82 -25.95 42.50
CA LEU A 42 9.45 -25.47 42.67
C LEU A 42 9.00 -25.58 44.14
N ALA A 43 7.84 -25.00 44.44
CA ALA A 43 7.25 -25.03 45.77
C ALA A 43 6.99 -26.46 46.30
N ASP A 44 6.76 -27.43 45.40
CA ASP A 44 6.57 -28.86 45.71
C ASP A 44 7.90 -29.62 45.92
N GLY A 45 9.04 -28.98 45.66
CA GLY A 45 10.39 -29.54 45.81
C GLY A 45 10.91 -30.27 44.57
N ALA A 46 10.19 -30.24 43.44
CA ALA A 46 10.71 -30.72 42.16
C ALA A 46 11.82 -29.78 41.65
N LEU A 47 12.89 -30.35 41.08
CA LEU A 47 13.95 -29.56 40.43
C LEU A 47 13.37 -28.90 39.17
N ALA A 48 13.46 -27.58 39.08
CA ALA A 48 12.95 -26.77 37.99
C ALA A 48 14.05 -26.37 37.01
N GLU A 49 15.25 -26.06 37.52
CA GLU A 49 16.36 -25.57 36.71
C GLU A 49 17.71 -26.04 37.24
N ARG A 50 18.63 -26.29 36.31
CA ARG A 50 20.07 -26.33 36.55
C ARG A 50 20.80 -25.46 35.53
N SER A 51 21.50 -24.44 36.00
CA SER A 51 22.24 -23.48 35.16
C SER A 51 23.60 -23.17 35.77
N LEU A 52 24.58 -22.81 34.96
CA LEU A 52 25.89 -22.34 35.46
C LEU A 52 25.97 -20.82 35.28
N TYR A 53 26.39 -20.10 36.31
CA TYR A 53 26.60 -18.65 36.28
C TYR A 53 28.09 -18.33 36.36
N ARG A 54 28.50 -17.25 35.68
CA ARG A 54 29.82 -16.62 35.81
C ARG A 54 29.62 -15.12 35.83
N HIS A 55 30.03 -14.46 36.91
CA HIS A 55 29.97 -13.01 37.09
C HIS A 55 28.56 -12.42 36.86
N GLY A 56 27.53 -13.08 37.40
CA GLY A 56 26.14 -12.66 37.27
C GLY A 56 25.46 -13.02 35.93
N GLN A 57 26.19 -13.62 34.99
CA GLN A 57 25.68 -14.01 33.67
C GLN A 57 25.57 -15.54 33.57
N ARG A 58 24.55 -16.04 32.86
CA ARG A 58 24.41 -17.48 32.58
C ARG A 58 25.42 -17.94 31.52
N HIS A 59 26.01 -19.09 31.74
CA HIS A 59 27.07 -19.65 30.91
C HIS A 59 26.93 -21.18 30.81
N GLY A 60 27.28 -21.77 29.68
CA GLY A 60 27.16 -23.21 29.41
C GLY A 60 25.73 -23.71 29.20
N LEU A 61 25.54 -25.00 29.46
CA LEU A 61 24.26 -25.69 29.31
C LEU A 61 23.33 -25.36 30.49
N GLN A 62 22.18 -24.78 30.17
CA GLN A 62 21.05 -24.56 31.08
C GLN A 62 20.00 -25.63 30.81
N VAL A 63 19.50 -26.25 31.86
CA VAL A 63 18.51 -27.33 31.76
C VAL A 63 17.30 -26.96 32.61
N PHE A 64 16.14 -26.92 31.97
CA PHE A 64 14.85 -26.66 32.60
C PHE A 64 14.02 -27.93 32.59
N TYR A 65 13.34 -28.22 33.69
CA TYR A 65 12.57 -29.43 33.89
C TYR A 65 11.11 -29.06 34.22
N ARG A 66 10.14 -29.77 33.61
CA ARG A 66 8.69 -29.53 33.69
C ARG A 66 8.24 -28.16 33.14
N VAL A 67 7.35 -28.17 32.15
CA VAL A 67 6.86 -26.97 31.44
C VAL A 67 5.73 -26.27 32.20
N GLU A 68 5.97 -25.98 33.47
CA GLU A 68 5.48 -24.72 34.05
C GLU A 68 6.72 -23.90 34.38
N PRO A 69 7.35 -23.27 33.36
CA PRO A 69 8.54 -22.48 33.60
C PRO A 69 8.23 -21.42 34.67
N PRO A 70 9.11 -21.22 35.66
CA PRO A 70 8.94 -20.12 36.60
C PRO A 70 8.93 -18.79 35.82
N ARG A 71 8.22 -17.78 36.35
CA ARG A 71 7.81 -16.55 35.62
C ARG A 71 8.91 -15.79 34.88
N TRP A 72 10.17 -16.04 35.22
CA TRP A 72 11.36 -15.39 34.68
C TRP A 72 11.99 -16.13 33.49
N ALA A 73 11.59 -17.37 33.18
CA ALA A 73 12.15 -18.10 32.04
C ALA A 73 11.52 -17.62 30.71
N VAL A 74 12.36 -17.39 29.70
CA VAL A 74 12.02 -16.86 28.35
C VAL A 74 11.26 -17.88 27.48
N LEU A 75 10.46 -18.75 28.09
CA LEU A 75 9.77 -19.88 27.45
C LEU A 75 8.25 -19.63 27.39
N SER A 76 7.85 -18.50 26.82
CA SER A 76 6.43 -18.24 26.56
C SER A 76 5.99 -19.02 25.32
N ARG A 77 5.22 -20.11 25.50
CA ARG A 77 4.63 -21.03 24.49
C ARG A 77 5.44 -22.30 24.17
N VAL A 78 5.63 -23.17 25.16
CA VAL A 78 6.16 -24.53 24.96
C VAL A 78 5.03 -25.53 25.24
N HIS A 79 4.90 -26.59 24.42
CA HIS A 79 3.83 -27.60 24.55
C HIS A 79 3.90 -28.34 25.90
N GLN A 80 2.73 -28.73 26.43
CA GLN A 80 2.60 -29.36 27.75
C GLN A 80 3.32 -30.71 27.89
N ASP A 81 3.55 -31.41 26.77
CA ASP A 81 4.19 -32.73 26.75
C ASP A 81 5.73 -32.66 26.78
N ILE A 82 6.30 -31.45 26.71
CA ILE A 82 7.75 -31.27 26.83
C ILE A 82 8.13 -31.41 28.30
N ALA A 83 9.05 -32.34 28.58
CA ALA A 83 9.50 -32.66 29.93
C ALA A 83 10.80 -31.92 30.30
N ARG A 84 11.67 -31.63 29.31
CA ARG A 84 12.95 -30.97 29.50
C ARG A 84 13.27 -30.01 28.37
N VAL A 85 13.83 -28.85 28.72
CA VAL A 85 14.37 -27.88 27.76
C VAL A 85 15.85 -27.67 28.05
N GLU A 86 16.68 -27.72 27.02
CA GLU A 86 18.10 -27.42 27.09
C GLU A 86 18.38 -26.12 26.32
N LEU A 87 18.98 -25.15 27.00
CA LEU A 87 19.46 -23.91 26.40
C LEU A 87 20.97 -23.83 26.55
N THR A 88 21.69 -23.70 25.45
CA THR A 88 23.13 -23.42 25.50
C THR A 88 23.33 -21.91 25.45
N ALA A 89 24.00 -21.34 26.44
CA ALA A 89 24.38 -19.93 26.45
C ALA A 89 25.89 -19.77 26.67
N ALA A 90 26.48 -18.74 26.09
CA ALA A 90 27.85 -18.33 26.38
C ALA A 90 27.87 -16.83 26.64
N ASP A 91 28.37 -16.44 27.82
CA ASP A 91 28.52 -15.05 28.28
C ASP A 91 27.22 -14.22 28.16
N GLY A 92 26.10 -14.80 28.62
CA GLY A 92 24.78 -14.15 28.56
C GLY A 92 24.08 -14.24 27.19
N ASN A 93 24.76 -14.71 26.15
CA ASN A 93 24.20 -14.82 24.80
C ASN A 93 23.66 -16.21 24.49
N PHE A 94 22.51 -16.23 23.81
CA PHE A 94 21.79 -17.42 23.42
C PHE A 94 22.46 -18.13 22.22
N GLY A 95 22.73 -19.44 22.35
CA GLY A 95 23.32 -20.28 21.29
C GLY A 95 22.32 -21.26 20.66
N ALA A 96 21.83 -22.23 21.43
CA ALA A 96 20.98 -23.32 20.92
C ALA A 96 19.82 -23.67 21.85
N ARG A 97 18.70 -24.14 21.29
CA ARG A 97 17.45 -24.51 21.98
C ARG A 97 17.04 -25.95 21.64
N ARG A 98 16.87 -26.81 22.64
CA ARG A 98 16.43 -28.20 22.42
C ARG A 98 15.32 -28.56 23.39
N TYR A 99 14.34 -29.34 22.92
CA TYR A 99 13.19 -29.77 23.69
C TYR A 99 13.13 -31.29 23.71
N PHE A 100 12.73 -31.87 24.84
CA PHE A 100 12.64 -33.31 25.02
C PHE A 100 11.28 -33.68 25.63
N ASP A 101 10.70 -34.78 25.15
CA ASP A 101 9.47 -35.36 25.70
C ASP A 101 9.73 -36.19 26.98
N GLY A 102 8.67 -36.78 27.54
CA GLY A 102 8.74 -37.63 28.74
C GLY A 102 9.57 -38.91 28.59
N ASP A 103 9.88 -39.34 27.37
CA ASP A 103 10.68 -40.53 27.06
C ASP A 103 12.15 -40.16 26.72
N ASP A 104 12.56 -38.93 27.02
CA ASP A 104 13.89 -38.37 26.71
C ASP A 104 14.20 -38.33 25.20
N GLN A 105 13.17 -38.29 24.36
CA GLN A 105 13.31 -38.13 22.91
C GLN A 105 13.25 -36.66 22.53
N GLU A 106 14.09 -36.25 21.56
CA GLU A 106 14.12 -34.87 21.09
C GLU A 106 12.86 -34.55 20.28
N VAL A 107 12.22 -33.44 20.63
CA VAL A 107 11.00 -32.91 20.01
C VAL A 107 11.19 -31.44 19.68
N ASN A 108 10.30 -30.88 18.85
CA ASN A 108 10.24 -29.43 18.63
C ASN A 108 9.40 -28.76 19.75
N GLU A 109 9.30 -27.43 19.71
CA GLU A 109 8.55 -26.63 20.71
C GLU A 109 7.05 -26.96 20.82
N ARG A 110 6.50 -27.67 19.83
CA ARG A 110 5.10 -28.16 19.82
C ARG A 110 4.96 -29.61 20.29
N GLY A 111 6.04 -30.26 20.74
CA GLY A 111 6.03 -31.65 21.19
C GLY A 111 6.04 -32.69 20.07
N VAL A 112 6.32 -32.29 18.82
CA VAL A 112 6.43 -33.23 17.69
C VAL A 112 7.87 -33.73 17.58
N ARG A 113 8.04 -35.05 17.42
CA ARG A 113 9.36 -35.68 17.24
C ARG A 113 10.11 -35.08 16.06
N VAL A 114 11.36 -34.71 16.29
CA VAL A 114 12.25 -34.23 15.22
C VAL A 114 12.94 -35.40 14.53
N PRO A 115 13.29 -35.28 13.24
CA PRO A 115 14.06 -36.32 12.55
C PRO A 115 15.43 -36.54 13.23
N PRO A 116 16.03 -37.74 13.08
CA PRO A 116 17.37 -38.00 13.59
C PRO A 116 18.38 -37.04 12.93
N ARG A 117 19.32 -36.54 13.72
CA ARG A 117 20.33 -35.59 13.24
C ARG A 117 21.21 -36.25 12.16
N PRO A 118 21.29 -35.67 10.95
CA PRO A 118 22.18 -36.16 9.90
C PRO A 118 23.65 -36.07 10.29
N GLU A 119 24.47 -36.96 9.73
CA GLU A 119 25.92 -36.96 9.91
C GLU A 119 26.52 -35.65 9.36
N GLY A 120 27.36 -34.96 10.15
CA GLY A 120 27.98 -33.68 9.78
C GLY A 120 27.25 -32.41 10.25
N VAL A 121 26.05 -32.53 10.83
CA VAL A 121 25.35 -31.42 11.50
C VAL A 121 25.88 -31.24 12.92
N SER A 122 26.14 -29.99 13.33
CA SER A 122 26.68 -29.67 14.67
C SER A 122 25.78 -30.21 15.79
N GLU A 123 26.38 -30.68 16.89
CA GLU A 123 25.65 -31.07 18.10
C GLU A 123 24.86 -29.91 18.73
N GLY A 124 25.30 -28.66 18.48
CA GLY A 124 24.65 -27.43 18.91
C GLY A 124 23.56 -26.91 17.97
N ALA A 125 23.20 -27.64 16.90
CA ALA A 125 22.15 -27.20 15.97
C ALA A 125 20.74 -27.62 16.45
N SER A 126 19.80 -26.69 16.36
CA SER A 126 18.38 -26.87 16.65
C SER A 126 17.59 -27.11 15.36
N TYR A 127 16.65 -28.05 15.36
CA TYR A 127 15.78 -28.26 14.22
C TYR A 127 14.63 -27.23 14.21
N ILE A 128 14.51 -26.46 13.13
CA ILE A 128 13.50 -25.41 12.95
C ILE A 128 12.56 -25.83 11.81
N GLY A 129 11.75 -26.85 12.04
CA GLY A 129 10.88 -27.44 11.03
C GLY A 129 9.41 -27.02 11.15
N GLN A 130 8.96 -26.11 10.27
CA GLN A 130 7.58 -25.97 9.74
C GLN A 130 7.52 -25.23 8.38
N SER A 131 8.52 -24.41 8.02
CA SER A 131 8.55 -23.69 6.73
C SER A 131 9.78 -23.98 5.85
N SER A 132 10.83 -24.63 6.37
CA SER A 132 12.12 -24.75 5.67
C SER A 132 12.93 -26.04 5.92
N ASP A 133 12.41 -27.02 6.67
CA ASP A 133 13.05 -28.32 6.96
C ASP A 133 14.58 -28.28 7.16
N CYS A 134 15.04 -27.49 8.14
CA CYS A 134 16.47 -27.23 8.35
C CYS A 134 16.91 -27.28 9.82
N TRP A 135 18.19 -27.62 10.00
CA TRP A 135 18.91 -27.53 11.27
C TRP A 135 19.65 -26.20 11.32
N VAL A 136 19.62 -25.49 12.44
CA VAL A 136 20.23 -24.15 12.57
C VAL A 136 21.05 -24.06 13.86
N GLU A 137 22.26 -23.52 13.75
CA GLU A 137 23.15 -23.20 14.86
C GLU A 137 23.45 -21.70 14.86
N PHE A 138 23.39 -21.06 16.03
CA PHE A 138 23.79 -19.66 16.20
C PHE A 138 25.09 -19.56 16.99
N SER A 139 26.00 -18.72 16.54
CA SER A 139 27.25 -18.44 17.23
C SER A 139 27.06 -17.32 18.27
N PRO A 140 27.58 -17.48 19.50
CA PRO A 140 27.40 -16.51 20.58
C PRO A 140 28.09 -15.17 20.27
N ARG A 141 27.48 -14.04 20.70
CA ARG A 141 27.98 -12.68 20.45
C ARG A 141 29.26 -12.40 21.24
N PRO A 142 30.24 -11.65 20.68
CA PRO A 142 31.27 -11.01 21.49
C PRO A 142 30.62 -10.01 22.46
N ALA A 143 31.20 -9.84 23.65
CA ALA A 143 30.72 -8.87 24.62
C ALA A 143 30.70 -7.45 24.02
N GLY A 144 29.52 -6.80 24.02
CA GLY A 144 29.33 -5.44 23.49
C GLY A 144 28.75 -5.34 22.07
N ALA A 145 28.51 -6.45 21.37
CA ALA A 145 27.93 -6.43 20.02
C ALA A 145 26.38 -6.44 20.02
N THR A 146 25.77 -5.61 19.15
CA THR A 146 24.29 -5.48 19.00
C THR A 146 23.66 -6.59 18.14
N ARG A 147 24.46 -7.40 17.43
CA ARG A 147 24.01 -8.47 16.52
C ARG A 147 24.66 -9.83 16.83
N VAL A 148 24.05 -10.92 16.34
CA VAL A 148 24.53 -12.31 16.49
C VAL A 148 25.91 -12.48 15.83
N ALA A 149 26.85 -13.25 16.41
CA ALA A 149 28.20 -13.43 15.83
C ALA A 149 28.23 -14.28 14.56
N GLY A 150 27.17 -15.05 14.30
CA GLY A 150 27.08 -15.91 13.13
C GLY A 150 25.91 -16.89 13.19
N SER A 151 25.59 -17.50 12.06
CA SER A 151 24.56 -18.55 11.96
C SER A 151 24.94 -19.56 10.89
N ARG A 152 24.73 -20.84 11.14
CA ARG A 152 24.84 -21.91 10.14
C ARG A 152 23.51 -22.64 10.03
N SER A 153 23.13 -22.99 8.81
CA SER A 153 21.93 -23.81 8.57
C SER A 153 22.22 -24.96 7.62
N TRP A 154 21.75 -26.15 7.96
CA TRP A 154 21.84 -27.38 7.17
C TRP A 154 20.45 -27.84 6.76
N ASP A 155 20.32 -28.45 5.60
CA ASP A 155 19.05 -29.07 5.19
C ASP A 155 18.79 -30.41 5.90
N ALA A 156 17.65 -31.02 5.60
CA ALA A 156 17.24 -32.32 6.14
C ALA A 156 18.22 -33.48 5.81
N ALA A 157 19.06 -33.34 4.79
CA ALA A 157 20.07 -34.33 4.41
C ALA A 157 21.44 -34.09 5.07
N GLY A 158 21.59 -33.01 5.85
CA GLY A 158 22.84 -32.64 6.52
C GLY A 158 23.78 -31.79 5.66
N VAL A 159 23.34 -31.31 4.50
CA VAL A 159 24.15 -30.45 3.64
C VAL A 159 24.04 -29.01 4.16
N LEU A 160 25.20 -28.37 4.39
CA LEU A 160 25.26 -26.96 4.81
C LEU A 160 24.67 -26.09 3.69
N ARG A 161 23.62 -25.32 3.98
CA ARG A 161 22.93 -24.44 3.01
C ARG A 161 23.32 -22.99 3.14
N ARG A 162 23.62 -22.54 4.36
CA ARG A 162 23.98 -21.15 4.62
C ARG A 162 24.94 -21.07 5.79
N SER A 163 25.93 -20.20 5.68
CA SER A 163 26.84 -19.86 6.76
C SER A 163 27.03 -18.34 6.79
N ARG A 164 26.89 -17.73 7.96
CA ARG A 164 27.11 -16.30 8.20
C ARG A 164 28.05 -16.14 9.39
N ASN A 165 29.07 -15.32 9.24
CA ASN A 165 30.02 -14.95 10.30
C ASN A 165 30.10 -13.42 10.38
N TRP A 166 30.01 -12.89 11.60
CA TRP A 166 30.08 -11.48 11.94
C TRP A 166 31.32 -11.20 12.79
N ASP A 167 32.45 -11.78 12.42
CA ASP A 167 33.78 -11.66 13.05
C ASP A 167 34.50 -10.35 12.70
N GLY A 168 33.75 -9.30 12.32
CA GLY A 168 34.26 -8.00 11.89
C GLY A 168 34.27 -7.79 10.37
N GLU A 169 34.14 -8.86 9.56
CA GLU A 169 34.08 -8.76 8.09
C GLU A 169 32.69 -9.04 7.48
N GLY A 170 31.75 -9.60 8.25
CA GLY A 170 30.34 -9.75 7.85
C GLY A 170 30.07 -10.76 6.71
N TRP A 171 30.90 -11.79 6.57
CA TRP A 171 30.78 -12.76 5.48
C TRP A 171 29.52 -13.62 5.53
N SER A 172 28.88 -13.78 4.37
CA SER A 172 27.71 -14.61 4.13
C SER A 172 27.98 -15.56 2.95
N ARG A 173 27.68 -16.84 3.13
CA ARG A 173 27.82 -17.89 2.10
C ARG A 173 26.56 -18.72 1.98
N SER A 174 26.20 -19.10 0.76
CA SER A 174 25.16 -20.07 0.44
C SER A 174 25.72 -21.21 -0.41
N TYR A 175 25.08 -22.38 -0.38
CA TYR A 175 25.57 -23.59 -1.04
C TYR A 175 24.46 -24.30 -1.81
N HIS A 176 24.85 -24.91 -2.93
CA HIS A 176 24.01 -25.74 -3.79
C HIS A 176 23.64 -27.06 -3.11
N ALA A 177 22.68 -27.78 -3.69
CA ALA A 177 22.24 -29.07 -3.15
C ALA A 177 23.33 -30.15 -3.14
N ASN A 178 24.35 -30.02 -4.00
CA ASN A 178 25.52 -30.89 -4.04
C ASN A 178 26.63 -30.47 -3.07
N GLY A 179 26.44 -29.41 -2.28
CA GLY A 179 27.42 -28.87 -1.34
C GLY A 179 28.47 -27.92 -1.96
N ALA A 180 28.41 -27.67 -3.27
CA ALA A 180 29.24 -26.63 -3.90
C ALA A 180 28.83 -25.23 -3.41
N LEU A 181 29.78 -24.30 -3.34
CA LEU A 181 29.50 -22.90 -3.01
C LEU A 181 28.58 -22.33 -4.10
N ALA A 182 27.48 -21.71 -3.71
CA ALA A 182 26.51 -21.10 -4.62
C ALA A 182 26.68 -19.59 -4.66
N GLU A 183 26.85 -18.96 -3.49
CA GLU A 183 27.13 -17.52 -3.41
C GLU A 183 28.04 -17.22 -2.22
N GLU A 184 28.86 -16.18 -2.32
CA GLU A 184 29.56 -15.59 -1.19
C GLU A 184 29.66 -14.07 -1.29
N GLY A 185 29.58 -13.37 -0.18
CA GLY A 185 29.86 -11.94 -0.13
C GLY A 185 29.77 -11.37 1.28
N GLN A 186 30.11 -10.10 1.42
CA GLN A 186 30.11 -9.40 2.71
C GLN A 186 28.79 -8.66 2.93
N ARG A 187 28.43 -8.48 4.19
CA ARG A 187 27.29 -7.68 4.63
C ARG A 187 27.75 -6.65 5.65
N ASP A 188 27.17 -5.46 5.59
CA ASP A 188 27.47 -4.40 6.55
C ASP A 188 26.75 -4.60 7.90
N ASP A 189 27.02 -3.71 8.85
CA ASP A 189 26.43 -3.72 10.20
C ASP A 189 24.90 -3.62 10.20
N ASN A 190 24.28 -3.22 9.07
CA ASN A 190 22.83 -3.18 8.89
C ASN A 190 22.27 -4.44 8.20
N GLY A 191 23.14 -5.33 7.73
CA GLY A 191 22.78 -6.63 7.15
C GLY A 191 22.61 -6.57 5.63
N LEU A 192 22.88 -5.42 5.02
CA LEU A 192 22.79 -5.19 3.59
C LEU A 192 24.06 -5.70 2.92
N GLN A 193 23.97 -6.12 1.65
CA GLN A 193 25.13 -6.54 0.88
C GLN A 193 26.11 -5.35 0.77
N HIS A 194 27.38 -5.60 1.05
CA HIS A 194 28.44 -4.58 1.00
C HIS A 194 29.72 -5.24 0.52
N GLY A 195 30.46 -4.59 -0.38
CA GLY A 195 31.65 -5.18 -1.00
C GLY A 195 31.33 -6.18 -2.12
N PRO A 196 32.29 -7.03 -2.51
CA PRO A 196 32.11 -8.01 -3.57
C PRO A 196 31.18 -9.15 -3.15
N TRP A 197 30.21 -9.45 -4.00
CA TRP A 197 29.32 -10.60 -3.95
C TRP A 197 29.56 -11.45 -5.20
N ARG A 198 29.71 -12.76 -5.02
CA ARG A 198 30.02 -13.70 -6.10
C ARG A 198 28.99 -14.79 -6.13
N THR A 199 28.52 -15.12 -7.33
CA THR A 199 27.61 -16.23 -7.59
C THR A 199 28.34 -17.31 -8.38
N TYR A 200 28.07 -18.57 -8.09
CA TYR A 200 28.74 -19.75 -8.62
C TYR A 200 27.74 -20.75 -9.19
N ARG A 201 28.14 -21.44 -10.25
CA ARG A 201 27.41 -22.57 -10.81
C ARG A 201 27.65 -23.84 -10.00
N ASP A 202 26.81 -24.84 -10.20
CA ASP A 202 26.87 -26.15 -9.55
C ASP A 202 28.22 -26.87 -9.74
N ASP A 203 29.01 -26.50 -10.77
CA ASP A 203 30.34 -27.01 -11.07
C ASP A 203 31.49 -26.26 -10.37
N GLY A 204 31.19 -25.21 -9.60
CA GLY A 204 32.16 -24.38 -8.88
C GLY A 204 32.78 -23.25 -9.70
N SER A 205 32.41 -23.07 -10.97
CA SER A 205 32.79 -21.88 -11.74
C SER A 205 31.97 -20.67 -11.27
N TRP A 206 32.61 -19.51 -11.06
CA TRP A 206 31.89 -18.30 -10.68
C TRP A 206 31.26 -17.66 -11.93
N GLN A 207 30.00 -17.27 -11.82
CA GLN A 207 29.16 -16.74 -12.89
C GLN A 207 29.25 -15.21 -12.98
N GLU A 208 29.12 -14.57 -11.82
CA GLU A 208 28.93 -13.13 -11.74
C GLU A 208 29.58 -12.60 -10.45
N THR A 209 30.21 -11.43 -10.54
CA THR A 209 30.69 -10.67 -9.39
C THR A 209 30.02 -9.31 -9.40
N GLU A 210 29.26 -9.06 -8.35
CA GLU A 210 28.53 -7.83 -8.10
C GLU A 210 29.19 -7.08 -6.94
N HIS A 211 29.27 -5.75 -7.02
CA HIS A 211 29.84 -4.93 -5.96
C HIS A 211 28.75 -4.05 -5.38
N PHE A 212 28.45 -4.27 -4.10
CA PHE A 212 27.41 -3.56 -3.39
C PHE A 212 27.99 -2.50 -2.46
N VAL A 213 27.32 -1.37 -2.31
CA VAL A 213 27.61 -0.38 -1.27
C VAL A 213 26.32 -0.11 -0.52
N ARG A 214 26.21 -0.66 0.70
CA ARG A 214 25.03 -0.53 1.57
C ARG A 214 23.73 -1.01 0.89
N GLY A 215 23.81 -2.15 0.21
CA GLY A 215 22.66 -2.77 -0.48
C GLY A 215 22.44 -2.33 -1.92
N GLU A 216 23.06 -1.23 -2.38
CA GLU A 216 22.95 -0.79 -3.77
C GLU A 216 24.01 -1.43 -4.67
N LEU A 217 23.58 -1.99 -5.80
CA LEU A 217 24.47 -2.54 -6.82
C LEU A 217 25.19 -1.40 -7.54
N THR A 218 26.46 -1.21 -7.24
CA THR A 218 27.27 -0.13 -7.85
C THR A 218 27.97 -0.56 -9.13
N ARG A 219 28.25 -1.86 -9.25
CA ARG A 219 28.99 -2.41 -10.37
C ARG A 219 28.67 -3.90 -10.51
N ARG A 220 28.39 -4.33 -11.72
CA ARG A 220 28.23 -5.73 -12.08
C ARG A 220 29.30 -6.12 -13.09
N SER A 221 29.90 -7.28 -12.89
CA SER A 221 30.88 -7.85 -13.82
C SER A 221 30.63 -9.34 -13.98
N GLU A 222 30.50 -9.77 -15.21
CA GLU A 222 30.29 -11.18 -15.58
C GLU A 222 31.59 -11.71 -16.20
N HIS A 223 32.06 -12.88 -15.77
CA HIS A 223 33.23 -13.52 -16.38
C HIS A 223 33.14 -15.03 -16.26
N ILE A 224 33.15 -15.75 -17.38
CA ILE A 224 33.23 -17.22 -17.34
C ILE A 224 33.79 -17.71 -18.67
N PRO A 225 34.94 -18.41 -18.68
CA PRO A 225 34.98 -19.81 -18.26
C PRO A 225 36.25 -20.26 -17.52
N ALA A 226 36.21 -21.48 -16.98
CA ALA A 226 37.37 -22.35 -17.01
C ALA A 226 37.69 -22.66 -18.49
N GLY A 227 38.50 -21.80 -19.11
CA GLY A 227 39.07 -22.00 -20.43
C GLY A 227 38.54 -21.09 -21.54
N ARG A 228 38.76 -19.76 -21.44
CA ARG A 228 39.20 -18.84 -22.53
C ARG A 228 39.01 -17.35 -22.13
N TYR A 229 40.03 -16.54 -22.43
CA TYR A 229 40.18 -15.12 -22.10
C TYR A 229 39.43 -14.17 -23.06
N LEU A 230 38.92 -13.06 -22.54
CA LEU A 230 38.99 -11.72 -23.17
C LEU A 230 38.84 -10.63 -22.10
N ASP A 231 39.68 -9.60 -22.22
CA ASP A 231 40.09 -8.63 -21.21
C ASP A 231 39.24 -7.34 -21.31
N ALA A 232 38.46 -7.00 -20.28
CA ALA A 232 37.86 -5.67 -20.12
C ALA A 232 37.56 -5.38 -18.63
N ARG A 233 38.32 -4.45 -18.04
CA ARG A 233 38.11 -3.91 -16.68
C ARG A 233 37.29 -2.62 -16.75
N VAL A 234 36.12 -2.57 -16.09
CA VAL A 234 35.32 -1.34 -15.89
C VAL A 234 35.29 -0.94 -14.43
N THR A 235 36.05 0.06 -13.97
CA THR A 235 36.03 0.54 -12.57
C THR A 235 35.19 1.81 -12.43
N HIS A 236 34.24 1.88 -11.49
CA HIS A 236 33.52 3.11 -11.11
C HIS A 236 34.03 3.68 -9.77
N ARG A 237 34.18 5.02 -9.67
CA ARG A 237 34.41 5.75 -8.41
C ARG A 237 33.65 7.09 -8.42
N ALA A 238 33.10 7.49 -7.28
CA ALA A 238 32.26 8.68 -7.09
C ALA A 238 33.01 9.89 -6.49
N GLY A 239 32.87 11.06 -7.15
CA GLY A 239 32.67 12.44 -6.62
C GLY A 239 33.72 13.18 -5.77
N ALA A 240 34.15 14.39 -6.21
CA ALA A 240 33.84 15.72 -5.59
C ALA A 240 34.58 16.95 -6.21
N VAL A 241 33.81 17.84 -6.87
CA VAL A 241 33.64 19.33 -6.84
C VAL A 241 34.82 20.37 -6.80
N GLN A 242 34.70 21.40 -7.69
CA GLN A 242 35.01 22.87 -7.59
C GLN A 242 36.29 23.49 -8.25
N PRO A 243 36.32 24.82 -8.51
CA PRO A 243 35.90 25.56 -9.73
C PRO A 243 37.09 26.18 -10.52
N LEU A 244 36.90 26.69 -11.75
CA LEU A 244 37.73 27.77 -12.37
C LEU A 244 37.12 28.25 -13.70
N GLY A 245 37.21 29.57 -13.97
CA GLY A 245 36.45 30.25 -15.02
C GLY A 245 37.21 30.64 -16.30
N ALA A 246 36.50 31.44 -17.11
CA ALA A 246 36.88 32.25 -18.28
C ALA A 246 37.58 31.55 -19.48
N HIS A 247 36.79 30.93 -20.36
CA HIS A 247 36.43 31.44 -21.71
C HIS A 247 35.81 30.31 -22.58
N ALA A 248 34.68 30.66 -23.20
CA ALA A 248 33.99 30.12 -24.40
C ALA A 248 34.00 28.61 -24.70
N GLY A 249 32.80 28.00 -24.66
CA GLY A 249 32.47 26.76 -25.39
C GLY A 249 31.66 25.70 -24.63
N PHE A 250 30.46 26.02 -24.12
CA PHE A 250 29.58 25.03 -23.46
C PHE A 250 28.16 25.04 -24.03
N LEU A 251 27.66 23.87 -24.44
CA LEU A 251 26.23 23.58 -24.64
C LEU A 251 25.83 22.52 -23.61
N ARG A 252 24.77 22.80 -22.84
CA ARG A 252 24.31 21.96 -21.72
C ARG A 252 23.06 21.18 -22.11
N VAL A 253 23.13 19.84 -22.07
CA VAL A 253 21.97 18.95 -22.15
C VAL A 253 21.98 18.03 -20.94
N GLY A 254 21.16 18.34 -19.93
CA GLY A 254 21.05 17.54 -18.72
C GLY A 254 22.30 17.48 -17.84
N ARG A 255 22.63 16.31 -17.29
CA ARG A 255 23.67 16.06 -16.26
C ARG A 255 25.07 15.78 -16.81
N TRP A 256 25.31 15.92 -18.11
CA TRP A 256 26.60 15.59 -18.74
C TRP A 256 27.38 16.85 -19.15
N THR A 257 28.71 16.81 -19.02
CA THR A 257 29.66 17.74 -19.65
C THR A 257 30.58 16.91 -20.54
N LEU A 258 30.57 17.14 -21.85
CA LEU A 258 31.51 16.50 -22.78
C LEU A 258 32.84 17.29 -22.77
N HIS A 259 33.94 16.58 -22.55
CA HIS A 259 35.29 17.09 -22.81
C HIS A 259 35.63 16.84 -24.28
N GLY A 260 36.10 17.86 -24.99
CA GLY A 260 36.91 17.66 -26.18
C GLY A 260 38.37 17.70 -25.76
N ASP A 261 39.17 16.70 -26.11
CA ASP A 261 40.60 16.90 -26.20
C ASP A 261 40.86 17.68 -27.50
N ASP A 262 41.64 18.74 -27.36
CA ASP A 262 42.04 19.68 -28.40
C ASP A 262 42.90 19.04 -29.49
N ASP A 263 42.97 19.77 -30.61
CA ASP A 263 43.88 19.66 -31.75
C ASP A 263 43.42 18.77 -32.92
N ASP A 264 42.49 19.29 -33.73
CA ASP A 264 42.83 19.75 -35.08
C ASP A 264 41.64 20.47 -35.74
N GLU A 265 41.92 21.62 -36.35
CA GLU A 265 40.99 22.39 -37.18
C GLU A 265 40.36 21.51 -38.27
N GLY A 266 39.03 21.50 -38.37
CA GLY A 266 38.34 20.88 -39.49
C GLY A 266 36.83 21.06 -39.42
N GLU A 267 36.31 21.96 -40.27
CA GLU A 267 34.88 22.17 -40.51
C GLU A 267 34.09 20.86 -40.62
N LEU A 268 32.91 20.79 -40.01
CA LEU A 268 31.90 19.77 -40.30
C LEU A 268 31.45 19.93 -41.77
N GLY A 269 32.19 19.27 -42.66
CA GLY A 269 31.88 19.21 -44.08
C GLY A 269 30.50 18.60 -44.30
N ALA A 270 29.69 19.31 -45.09
CA ALA A 270 28.38 18.87 -45.55
C ALA A 270 28.44 17.44 -46.10
N LEU A 271 27.63 16.54 -45.53
CA LEU A 271 27.40 15.23 -46.13
C LEU A 271 26.55 15.42 -47.39
N GLN A 272 27.21 15.53 -48.54
CA GLN A 272 26.57 15.53 -49.85
C GLN A 272 26.13 14.10 -50.18
N LEU A 273 24.84 13.79 -50.02
CA LEU A 273 24.26 12.59 -50.63
C LEU A 273 24.03 12.90 -52.12
N GLY A 274 24.60 12.06 -52.99
CA GLY A 274 24.53 12.20 -54.44
C GLY A 274 23.10 12.29 -54.98
N SER A 275 22.96 12.94 -56.13
CA SER A 275 21.69 13.03 -56.86
C SER A 275 21.12 11.65 -57.16
N VAL A 276 19.80 11.52 -56.98
CA VAL A 276 18.98 10.40 -57.48
C VAL A 276 19.26 10.23 -58.97
N GLY A 277 19.92 9.15 -59.36
CA GLY A 277 19.98 8.68 -60.73
C GLY A 277 18.83 7.71 -60.98
N ASP A 278 18.34 7.66 -62.22
CA ASP A 278 17.17 6.93 -62.72
C ASP A 278 17.27 5.38 -62.62
N ASP A 279 17.50 4.82 -61.42
CA ASP A 279 17.59 3.37 -61.18
C ASP A 279 16.25 2.73 -60.74
N ASP A 280 15.12 3.45 -60.86
CA ASP A 280 13.76 2.94 -60.55
C ASP A 280 13.30 1.83 -61.53
N THR A 281 13.97 1.63 -62.66
CA THR A 281 13.67 0.58 -63.64
C THR A 281 14.16 -0.82 -63.24
N LEU A 282 15.17 -0.92 -62.37
CA LEU A 282 15.82 -2.21 -62.05
C LEU A 282 14.97 -3.13 -61.16
N LEU A 283 14.16 -2.57 -60.25
CA LEU A 283 13.26 -3.37 -59.40
C LEU A 283 12.04 -3.87 -60.20
N GLY A 284 11.54 -3.04 -61.13
CA GLY A 284 10.44 -3.40 -62.02
C GLY A 284 10.81 -4.49 -63.01
N GLU A 285 12.01 -4.45 -63.60
CA GLU A 285 12.50 -5.48 -64.52
C GLU A 285 12.85 -6.80 -63.80
N ALA A 286 13.38 -6.74 -62.57
CA ALA A 286 13.68 -7.94 -61.77
C ALA A 286 12.43 -8.69 -61.26
N LEU A 287 11.28 -8.02 -61.20
CA LEU A 287 9.99 -8.60 -60.83
C LEU A 287 9.14 -9.03 -62.04
N ALA A 288 9.41 -8.50 -63.24
CA ALA A 288 8.55 -8.69 -64.42
C ALA A 288 8.93 -9.87 -65.34
N ASP A 289 10.18 -10.33 -65.37
CA ASP A 289 10.58 -11.45 -66.25
C ASP A 289 10.58 -12.80 -65.52
N GLY A 290 9.50 -13.58 -65.74
CA GLY A 290 9.50 -15.04 -65.52
C GLY A 290 8.20 -15.60 -64.96
N ASP A 291 7.29 -16.03 -65.84
CA ASP A 291 6.13 -16.87 -65.49
C ASP A 291 6.60 -18.23 -64.90
N GLY A 292 6.54 -18.38 -63.58
CA GLY A 292 6.73 -19.66 -62.89
C GLY A 292 6.60 -19.55 -61.35
N PRO A 293 6.05 -20.56 -60.63
CA PRO A 293 5.76 -20.42 -59.21
C PRO A 293 6.97 -20.66 -58.32
N ALA A 294 6.96 -19.94 -57.18
CA ALA A 294 7.67 -20.17 -55.91
C ALA A 294 9.12 -19.65 -55.73
N THR A 295 9.18 -18.47 -55.08
CA THR A 295 10.05 -18.03 -53.95
C THR A 295 11.58 -18.19 -53.95
N ASP A 296 12.21 -19.14 -54.63
CA ASP A 296 13.66 -19.38 -54.44
C ASP A 296 14.56 -18.44 -55.27
N GLY A 297 14.05 -17.84 -56.36
CA GLY A 297 14.83 -16.91 -57.18
C GLY A 297 14.80 -15.45 -56.70
N ARG A 298 13.75 -15.06 -55.96
CA ARG A 298 13.49 -13.64 -55.61
C ARG A 298 14.30 -13.17 -54.40
N LEU A 299 14.44 -14.02 -53.38
CA LEU A 299 15.16 -13.69 -52.14
C LEU A 299 16.66 -13.42 -52.35
N PRO A 300 17.41 -14.21 -53.16
CA PRO A 300 18.81 -13.92 -53.44
C PRO A 300 19.02 -12.61 -54.22
N ALA A 301 18.08 -12.25 -55.10
CA ALA A 301 18.12 -10.99 -55.85
C ALA A 301 17.87 -9.79 -54.92
N ILE A 302 16.90 -9.87 -54.02
CA ILE A 302 16.61 -8.85 -53.00
C ILE A 302 17.80 -8.70 -52.04
N LEU A 303 18.35 -9.80 -51.53
CA LEU A 303 19.52 -9.78 -50.64
C LEU A 303 20.79 -9.22 -51.34
N SER A 304 20.95 -9.49 -52.64
CA SER A 304 22.04 -8.92 -53.46
C SER A 304 21.85 -7.40 -53.69
N LEU A 305 20.62 -6.94 -53.88
CA LEU A 305 20.29 -5.51 -54.01
C LEU A 305 20.43 -4.77 -52.67
N MET A 306 19.98 -5.36 -51.56
CA MET A 306 20.16 -4.85 -50.20
C MET A 306 21.65 -4.68 -49.85
N ARG A 307 22.51 -5.61 -50.30
CA ARG A 307 23.98 -5.49 -50.17
C ARG A 307 24.59 -4.37 -51.00
N LYS A 308 24.02 -4.05 -52.17
CA LYS A 308 24.60 -3.05 -53.09
C LYS A 308 24.09 -1.63 -52.83
N GLN A 309 22.84 -1.47 -52.37
CA GLN A 309 22.21 -0.16 -52.11
C GLN A 309 21.28 -0.22 -50.88
N PRO A 310 21.82 -0.20 -49.65
CA PRO A 310 21.09 -0.50 -48.42
C PRO A 310 20.02 0.54 -48.04
N ALA A 311 20.23 1.83 -48.34
CA ALA A 311 19.28 2.89 -48.00
C ALA A 311 18.05 2.96 -48.94
N LEU A 312 18.20 2.54 -50.20
CA LEU A 312 17.13 2.52 -51.22
C LEU A 312 16.20 1.31 -51.05
N SER A 313 16.75 0.16 -50.65
CA SER A 313 15.99 -1.09 -50.54
C SER A 313 14.95 -1.12 -49.41
N LEU A 314 15.24 -0.58 -48.23
CA LEU A 314 14.26 -0.50 -47.13
C LEU A 314 13.11 0.47 -47.49
N CYS A 315 13.43 1.60 -48.13
CA CYS A 315 12.42 2.55 -48.62
C CYS A 315 11.56 1.95 -49.74
N ALA A 316 12.13 1.12 -50.62
CA ALA A 316 11.41 0.42 -51.68
C ALA A 316 10.50 -0.69 -51.15
N VAL A 317 10.95 -1.46 -50.14
CA VAL A 317 10.15 -2.48 -49.45
C VAL A 317 8.97 -1.85 -48.71
N VAL A 318 9.18 -0.71 -48.04
CA VAL A 318 8.13 0.05 -47.34
C VAL A 318 7.17 0.74 -48.32
N ARG A 319 7.65 1.24 -49.47
CA ARG A 319 6.75 1.77 -50.53
C ARG A 319 5.93 0.69 -51.24
N ALA A 320 6.49 -0.50 -51.45
CA ALA A 320 5.75 -1.63 -52.02
C ALA A 320 4.64 -2.12 -51.08
N LEU A 321 4.89 -2.12 -49.75
CA LEU A 321 3.88 -2.36 -48.71
C LEU A 321 2.78 -1.28 -48.72
N GLY A 322 3.14 -0.02 -48.97
CA GLY A 322 2.19 1.09 -49.11
C GLY A 322 1.37 1.07 -50.42
N ALA A 323 1.77 0.31 -51.44
CA ALA A 323 1.07 0.19 -52.72
C ALA A 323 0.06 -0.96 -52.78
N GLY A 324 -0.04 -1.77 -51.72
CA GLY A 324 -1.01 -2.87 -51.61
C GLY A 324 -0.64 -4.15 -52.38
N ASP A 325 0.65 -4.39 -52.65
CA ASP A 325 1.12 -5.58 -53.35
C ASP A 325 1.02 -6.85 -52.47
N PRO A 326 0.22 -7.87 -52.84
CA PRO A 326 0.03 -9.09 -52.05
C PRO A 326 1.32 -9.91 -51.82
N ASP A 327 2.31 -9.82 -52.70
CA ASP A 327 3.57 -10.56 -52.57
C ASP A 327 4.51 -9.98 -51.48
N ALA A 328 4.30 -8.73 -51.03
CA ALA A 328 5.11 -8.09 -49.99
C ALA A 328 4.69 -8.49 -48.56
N ARG A 329 3.38 -8.68 -48.33
CA ARG A 329 2.87 -9.29 -47.09
C ARG A 329 3.34 -10.73 -46.97
N ALA A 330 3.28 -11.47 -48.09
CA ALA A 330 3.86 -12.79 -48.19
C ALA A 330 5.37 -12.79 -47.91
N ALA A 331 6.16 -11.79 -48.33
CA ALA A 331 7.60 -11.72 -48.05
C ALA A 331 7.94 -11.48 -46.57
N PHE A 332 7.17 -10.66 -45.85
CA PHE A 332 7.38 -10.41 -44.42
C PHE A 332 6.95 -11.61 -43.56
N ASP A 333 5.80 -12.22 -43.91
CA ASP A 333 5.33 -13.46 -43.30
C ASP A 333 6.22 -14.65 -43.70
N THR A 334 6.83 -14.64 -44.90
CA THR A 334 7.84 -15.61 -45.33
C THR A 334 9.15 -15.43 -44.59
N LEU A 335 9.58 -14.21 -44.23
CA LEU A 335 10.78 -14.02 -43.40
C LEU A 335 10.57 -14.48 -41.95
N ARG A 336 9.38 -14.22 -41.39
CA ARG A 336 9.00 -14.71 -40.05
C ARG A 336 8.81 -16.25 -40.05
N ALA A 337 8.07 -16.79 -41.02
CA ALA A 337 7.82 -18.23 -41.16
C ALA A 337 9.09 -19.01 -41.59
N ALA A 338 9.96 -18.44 -42.44
CA ALA A 338 11.24 -19.06 -42.79
C ALA A 338 12.19 -19.09 -41.60
N ARG A 339 12.21 -18.06 -40.72
CA ARG A 339 12.98 -18.11 -39.47
C ARG A 339 12.52 -19.26 -38.59
N GLU A 340 11.21 -19.41 -38.40
CA GLU A 340 10.63 -20.46 -37.54
C GLU A 340 10.81 -21.87 -38.15
N GLN A 341 10.58 -22.04 -39.45
CA GLN A 341 10.77 -23.32 -40.15
C GLN A 341 12.25 -23.71 -40.31
N LEU A 342 13.17 -22.76 -40.56
CA LEU A 342 14.61 -23.04 -40.70
C LEU A 342 15.29 -23.34 -39.35
N THR A 343 14.79 -22.75 -38.27
CA THR A 343 15.21 -23.07 -36.89
C THR A 343 14.70 -24.45 -36.48
N ALA A 344 13.47 -24.81 -36.84
CA ALA A 344 12.90 -26.14 -36.62
C ALA A 344 13.55 -27.24 -37.49
N ALA A 345 14.03 -26.90 -38.71
CA ALA A 345 14.68 -27.84 -39.64
C ALA A 345 16.21 -27.95 -39.49
N GLY A 346 16.81 -27.27 -38.50
CA GLY A 346 18.23 -27.39 -38.18
C GLY A 346 19.21 -26.79 -39.20
N ARG A 347 18.75 -25.90 -40.10
CA ARG A 347 19.61 -25.22 -41.10
C ARG A 347 20.11 -23.86 -40.59
N ARG A 348 20.99 -23.89 -39.59
CA ARG A 348 21.61 -22.70 -38.94
C ARG A 348 22.24 -21.69 -39.92
N ALA A 349 22.95 -22.17 -40.94
CA ALA A 349 23.74 -21.31 -41.82
C ALA A 349 22.94 -20.24 -42.59
N MET A 350 21.66 -20.47 -42.87
CA MET A 350 20.82 -19.54 -43.64
C MET A 350 20.07 -18.55 -42.73
N ALA A 351 19.82 -18.93 -41.47
CA ALA A 351 19.38 -18.00 -40.43
C ALA A 351 20.53 -17.05 -40.03
N ASP A 352 21.76 -17.55 -39.99
CA ASP A 352 22.97 -16.76 -39.74
C ASP A 352 23.22 -15.72 -40.86
N GLU A 353 22.85 -15.99 -42.11
CA GLU A 353 22.95 -15.01 -43.22
C GLU A 353 21.94 -13.85 -43.11
N ILE A 354 20.73 -14.10 -42.59
CA ILE A 354 19.72 -13.06 -42.33
C ILE A 354 20.17 -12.18 -41.15
N ILE A 355 20.74 -12.79 -40.11
CA ILE A 355 21.32 -12.09 -38.96
C ILE A 355 22.53 -11.24 -39.39
N ALA A 356 23.41 -11.76 -40.25
CA ALA A 356 24.57 -11.04 -40.77
C ALA A 356 24.20 -9.80 -41.60
N ALA A 357 23.10 -9.84 -42.35
CA ALA A 357 22.61 -8.68 -43.11
C ALA A 357 22.08 -7.55 -42.20
N PHE A 358 21.50 -7.89 -41.04
CA PHE A 358 21.09 -6.93 -40.02
C PHE A 358 22.28 -6.40 -39.18
N ASP A 359 23.28 -7.24 -38.93
CA ASP A 359 24.51 -6.88 -38.21
C ASP A 359 25.38 -5.87 -38.97
N ASP A 360 25.34 -5.87 -40.30
CA ASP A 360 26.01 -4.87 -41.15
C ASP A 360 25.31 -3.49 -41.03
N TRP A 361 23.98 -3.49 -40.92
CA TRP A 361 23.18 -2.28 -40.68
C TRP A 361 23.43 -1.69 -39.29
N ARG A 362 23.56 -2.57 -38.28
CA ARG A 362 23.91 -2.24 -36.89
C ARG A 362 25.26 -1.53 -36.76
N GLN A 363 26.19 -1.77 -37.67
CA GLN A 363 27.54 -1.15 -37.68
C GLN A 363 27.56 0.25 -38.29
N HIS A 364 26.55 0.63 -39.07
CA HIS A 364 26.47 1.93 -39.75
C HIS A 364 25.64 2.99 -39.02
N LEU A 365 25.03 2.64 -37.88
CA LEU A 365 24.33 3.58 -36.98
C LEU A 365 25.31 4.15 -35.95
N SER A 366 25.49 5.47 -35.94
CA SER A 366 26.47 6.15 -35.07
C SER A 366 25.96 6.43 -33.63
N ALA A 367 24.67 6.24 -33.36
CA ALA A 367 24.05 6.54 -32.07
C ALA A 367 23.67 5.27 -31.31
N ALA A 368 24.34 5.01 -30.17
CA ALA A 368 24.10 3.86 -29.30
C ALA A 368 22.61 3.61 -28.92
N PRO A 369 21.77 4.64 -28.64
CA PRO A 369 20.37 4.41 -28.28
C PRO A 369 19.52 3.79 -29.41
N LEU A 370 19.84 4.08 -30.68
CA LEU A 370 19.16 3.49 -31.84
C LEU A 370 19.53 2.02 -32.04
N LYS A 371 20.75 1.66 -31.63
CA LYS A 371 21.28 0.29 -31.67
C LYS A 371 20.56 -0.60 -30.65
N ASP A 372 20.41 -0.09 -29.43
CA ASP A 372 19.75 -0.80 -28.32
C ASP A 372 18.23 -1.01 -28.56
N LEU A 373 17.55 -0.03 -29.19
CA LEU A 373 16.14 -0.14 -29.57
C LEU A 373 15.88 -1.16 -30.70
N LEU A 374 16.81 -1.27 -31.66
CA LEU A 374 16.75 -2.29 -32.72
C LEU A 374 17.02 -3.69 -32.17
N ASP A 375 17.95 -3.82 -31.23
CA ASP A 375 18.23 -5.08 -30.54
C ASP A 375 16.98 -5.54 -29.74
N GLY A 376 16.23 -4.63 -29.10
CA GLY A 376 14.95 -4.94 -28.45
C GLY A 376 13.89 -5.55 -29.39
N LEU A 377 13.75 -5.00 -30.61
CA LEU A 377 12.85 -5.53 -31.66
C LEU A 377 13.29 -6.92 -32.17
N LEU A 378 14.59 -7.21 -32.19
CA LEU A 378 15.17 -8.49 -32.62
C LEU A 378 15.02 -9.61 -31.55
N TRP A 379 15.02 -9.24 -30.27
CA TRP A 379 15.00 -10.17 -29.12
C TRP A 379 13.65 -10.31 -28.42
N GLY A 380 12.57 -9.81 -29.06
CA GLY A 380 11.20 -10.15 -28.68
C GLY A 380 10.49 -9.15 -27.76
N ALA A 381 10.96 -7.91 -27.67
CA ALA A 381 10.18 -6.85 -27.03
C ALA A 381 9.04 -6.37 -27.94
N GLU A 382 7.98 -5.83 -27.33
CA GLU A 382 6.76 -5.46 -28.05
C GLU A 382 7.02 -4.39 -29.14
N PRO A 383 6.58 -4.61 -30.40
CA PRO A 383 6.99 -3.76 -31.51
C PRO A 383 6.40 -2.34 -31.43
N ALA A 384 5.15 -2.18 -30.98
CA ALA A 384 4.43 -0.90 -30.98
C ALA A 384 5.12 0.21 -30.13
N PRO A 385 5.46 -0.01 -28.84
CA PRO A 385 6.12 1.01 -28.03
C PRO A 385 7.51 1.38 -28.54
N LEU A 386 8.26 0.42 -29.09
CA LEU A 386 9.59 0.65 -29.66
C LEU A 386 9.53 1.48 -30.94
N LEU A 387 8.61 1.14 -31.86
CA LEU A 387 8.41 1.87 -33.12
C LEU A 387 7.95 3.32 -32.87
N LEU A 388 7.06 3.53 -31.89
CA LEU A 388 6.62 4.87 -31.46
C LEU A 388 7.76 5.71 -30.87
N THR A 389 8.62 5.08 -30.07
CA THR A 389 9.79 5.73 -29.47
C THR A 389 10.81 6.11 -30.54
N LEU A 390 11.03 5.24 -31.52
CA LEU A 390 11.88 5.51 -32.69
C LEU A 390 11.34 6.66 -33.54
N ALA A 391 10.03 6.67 -33.85
CA ALA A 391 9.38 7.76 -34.58
C ALA A 391 9.57 9.11 -33.88
N SER A 392 9.37 9.13 -32.56
CA SER A 392 9.54 10.33 -31.73
C SER A 392 10.99 10.84 -31.69
N LEU A 393 11.97 9.94 -31.63
CA LEU A 393 13.39 10.31 -31.64
C LEU A 393 13.82 10.84 -33.01
N LEU A 394 13.41 10.18 -34.10
CA LEU A 394 13.70 10.59 -35.47
C LEU A 394 13.13 11.97 -35.80
N LEU A 395 11.95 12.29 -35.27
CA LEU A 395 11.38 13.63 -35.39
C LEU A 395 12.27 14.67 -34.68
N ARG A 396 12.71 14.40 -33.45
CA ARG A 396 13.55 15.33 -32.67
C ARG A 396 14.92 15.59 -33.30
N VAL A 397 15.46 14.63 -34.04
CA VAL A 397 16.73 14.80 -34.78
C VAL A 397 16.56 15.31 -36.21
N GLY A 398 15.35 15.76 -36.59
CA GLY A 398 15.11 16.45 -37.87
C GLY A 398 14.90 15.51 -39.06
N HIS A 399 14.43 14.28 -38.84
CA HIS A 399 14.13 13.30 -39.88
C HIS A 399 12.63 12.95 -39.95
N PRO A 400 11.73 13.92 -40.25
CA PRO A 400 10.28 13.75 -40.15
C PRO A 400 9.71 12.74 -41.15
N ARG A 401 10.32 12.58 -42.34
CA ARG A 401 9.89 11.55 -43.32
C ARG A 401 10.12 10.13 -42.81
N ARG A 402 11.26 9.91 -42.15
CA ARG A 402 11.58 8.61 -41.54
C ARG A 402 10.75 8.39 -40.27
N ALA A 403 10.53 9.43 -39.47
CA ALA A 403 9.62 9.36 -38.33
C ALA A 403 8.20 8.94 -38.75
N HIS A 404 7.71 9.44 -39.87
CA HIS A 404 6.43 9.05 -40.47
C HIS A 404 6.38 7.56 -40.83
N ASP A 405 7.43 7.02 -41.45
CA ASP A 405 7.50 5.60 -41.84
C ASP A 405 7.48 4.66 -40.62
N PHE A 406 8.15 5.03 -39.53
CA PHE A 406 8.12 4.27 -38.27
C PHE A 406 6.78 4.38 -37.54
N LEU A 407 6.10 5.52 -37.66
CA LEU A 407 4.76 5.72 -37.11
C LEU A 407 3.73 4.85 -37.85
N ALA A 408 3.80 4.80 -39.19
CA ALA A 408 2.95 3.94 -40.01
C ALA A 408 3.20 2.44 -39.74
N ALA A 409 4.44 2.05 -39.42
CA ALA A 409 4.74 0.70 -38.98
C ALA A 409 4.16 0.40 -37.59
N ALA A 410 4.15 1.36 -36.65
CA ALA A 410 3.51 1.21 -35.35
C ALA A 410 1.98 1.07 -35.48
N GLU A 411 1.35 1.83 -36.39
CA GLU A 411 -0.07 1.74 -36.72
C GLU A 411 -0.46 0.33 -37.20
N LEU A 412 0.32 -0.23 -38.12
CA LEU A 412 0.06 -1.58 -38.65
C LEU A 412 0.19 -2.68 -37.58
N VAL A 413 0.99 -2.47 -36.54
CA VAL A 413 1.10 -3.39 -35.39
C VAL A 413 -0.12 -3.28 -34.49
N VAL A 414 -0.70 -2.08 -34.38
CA VAL A 414 -1.83 -1.76 -33.48
C VAL A 414 -3.22 -1.95 -34.15
N GLU A 415 -3.26 -2.08 -35.47
CA GLU A 415 -4.46 -2.39 -36.28
C GLU A 415 -4.73 -3.90 -36.46
N GLY A 416 -3.92 -4.79 -35.88
CA GLY A 416 -4.18 -6.23 -35.90
C GLY A 416 -5.48 -6.59 -35.16
N ASP A 417 -6.33 -7.43 -35.76
CA ASP A 417 -7.48 -8.03 -35.07
C ASP A 417 -6.97 -8.99 -33.99
N ASN A 418 -7.01 -8.55 -32.72
CA ASN A 418 -6.85 -9.41 -31.56
C ASN A 418 -8.20 -9.54 -30.83
N ASP A 419 -8.59 -10.79 -30.56
CA ASP A 419 -9.84 -11.14 -29.88
C ASP A 419 -9.76 -10.98 -28.34
N ASP A 420 -8.61 -10.56 -27.80
CA ASP A 420 -8.36 -10.44 -26.36
C ASP A 420 -8.66 -9.02 -25.84
N GLU A 421 -9.52 -8.91 -24.82
CA GLU A 421 -10.05 -7.63 -24.30
C GLU A 421 -9.03 -6.86 -23.45
N GLU A 422 -8.09 -7.54 -22.77
CA GLU A 422 -6.97 -6.90 -22.05
C GLU A 422 -6.00 -6.24 -23.03
N GLU A 423 -5.67 -6.94 -24.11
CA GLU A 423 -4.74 -6.46 -25.14
C GLU A 423 -5.34 -5.30 -25.96
N LYS A 424 -6.67 -5.30 -26.19
CA LYS A 424 -7.39 -4.17 -26.82
C LYS A 424 -7.23 -2.85 -26.06
N THR A 425 -7.20 -2.90 -24.72
CA THR A 425 -7.10 -1.70 -23.88
C THR A 425 -5.70 -1.07 -23.95
N GLU A 426 -4.65 -1.89 -23.95
CA GLU A 426 -3.26 -1.44 -24.16
C GLU A 426 -3.05 -0.90 -25.59
N LEU A 427 -3.61 -1.57 -26.59
CA LEU A 427 -3.58 -1.15 -27.99
C LEU A 427 -4.25 0.22 -28.20
N GLU A 428 -5.33 0.52 -27.48
CA GLU A 428 -6.00 1.82 -27.52
C GLU A 428 -5.12 2.95 -26.94
N GLY A 429 -4.32 2.66 -25.91
CA GLY A 429 -3.30 3.58 -25.38
C GLY A 429 -2.20 3.89 -26.40
N TYR A 430 -1.78 2.91 -27.19
CA TYR A 430 -0.82 3.10 -28.27
C TYR A 430 -1.41 3.90 -29.45
N ARG A 431 -2.69 3.69 -29.81
CA ARG A 431 -3.40 4.50 -30.84
C ARG A 431 -3.39 5.99 -30.51
N GLN A 432 -3.59 6.35 -29.24
CA GLN A 432 -3.59 7.74 -28.80
C GLN A 432 -2.21 8.41 -28.95
N ARG A 433 -1.14 7.67 -28.61
CA ARG A 433 0.25 8.13 -28.76
C ARG A 433 0.67 8.23 -30.22
N ILE A 434 0.19 7.31 -31.06
CA ILE A 434 0.37 7.33 -32.51
C ILE A 434 -0.21 8.63 -33.09
N GLU A 435 -1.46 8.95 -32.80
CA GLU A 435 -2.13 10.13 -33.35
C GLU A 435 -1.52 11.46 -32.88
N ALA A 436 -1.09 11.54 -31.62
CA ALA A 436 -0.37 12.72 -31.10
C ALA A 436 0.99 12.93 -31.81
N THR A 437 1.70 11.83 -32.09
CA THR A 437 2.98 11.87 -32.81
C THR A 437 2.77 12.16 -34.30
N ARG A 438 1.68 11.65 -34.90
CA ARG A 438 1.24 11.92 -36.28
C ARG A 438 1.06 13.41 -36.53
N ALA A 439 0.37 14.10 -35.62
CA ALA A 439 0.11 15.54 -35.73
C ALA A 439 1.41 16.38 -35.76
N LEU A 440 2.44 15.94 -35.02
CA LEU A 440 3.74 16.62 -34.98
C LEU A 440 4.56 16.34 -36.24
N ILE A 441 4.57 15.10 -36.70
CA ILE A 441 5.29 14.68 -37.91
C ILE A 441 4.71 15.35 -39.16
N LEU A 442 3.39 15.32 -39.33
CA LEU A 442 2.71 15.93 -40.50
C LEU A 442 2.96 17.44 -40.57
N ARG A 443 3.05 18.11 -39.41
CA ARG A 443 3.39 19.54 -39.34
C ARG A 443 4.81 19.83 -39.85
N ASP A 444 5.79 19.02 -39.46
CA ASP A 444 7.18 19.16 -39.92
C ASP A 444 7.36 18.74 -41.39
N LEU A 445 6.48 17.89 -41.91
CA LEU A 445 6.40 17.53 -43.33
C LEU A 445 5.69 18.58 -44.20
N GLY A 446 5.11 19.62 -43.60
CA GLY A 446 4.37 20.67 -44.31
C GLY A 446 2.92 20.31 -44.66
N ASP A 447 2.40 19.17 -44.19
CA ASP A 447 0.98 18.81 -44.32
C ASP A 447 0.19 19.39 -43.15
N HIS A 448 -0.12 20.69 -43.29
CA HIS A 448 -0.81 21.45 -42.26
C HIS A 448 -2.29 21.03 -42.09
N ASP A 449 -2.96 20.58 -43.16
CA ASP A 449 -4.35 20.13 -43.11
C ASP A 449 -4.48 18.76 -42.43
N GLY A 450 -3.55 17.83 -42.70
CA GLY A 450 -3.45 16.55 -42.00
C GLY A 450 -3.09 16.72 -40.52
N ALA A 451 -2.18 17.64 -40.20
CA ALA A 451 -1.81 17.97 -38.82
C ALA A 451 -2.97 18.63 -38.04
N GLU A 452 -3.80 19.46 -38.69
CA GLU A 452 -4.97 20.10 -38.08
C GLU A 452 -6.09 19.07 -37.81
N ARG A 453 -6.29 18.07 -38.69
CA ARG A 453 -7.23 16.95 -38.46
C ARG A 453 -6.80 16.04 -37.29
N ALA A 454 -5.52 15.65 -37.24
CA ALA A 454 -4.97 14.87 -36.11
C ALA A 454 -5.04 15.67 -34.79
N ARG A 455 -4.83 17.00 -34.84
CA ARG A 455 -5.07 17.89 -33.69
C ARG A 455 -6.53 18.01 -33.28
N GLN A 456 -7.49 17.95 -34.19
CA GLN A 456 -8.92 18.02 -33.86
C GLN A 456 -9.37 16.79 -33.06
N LEU A 457 -8.82 15.61 -33.36
CA LEU A 457 -9.01 14.39 -32.56
C LEU A 457 -8.45 14.54 -31.13
N GLY A 458 -7.28 15.17 -30.94
CA GLY A 458 -6.73 15.51 -29.62
C GLY A 458 -7.42 16.69 -28.90
N ARG A 459 -7.97 17.66 -29.64
CA ARG A 459 -8.73 18.81 -29.09
C ARG A 459 -10.10 18.42 -28.52
N ARG A 460 -10.69 17.31 -28.96
CA ARG A 460 -11.95 16.79 -28.40
C ARG A 460 -11.88 16.47 -26.90
N ARG A 461 -10.68 16.33 -26.32
CA ARG A 461 -10.48 15.97 -24.90
C ARG A 461 -10.21 17.15 -23.94
N ARG A 462 -9.88 18.37 -24.40
CA ARG A 462 -9.66 19.53 -23.49
C ARG A 462 -10.90 20.37 -23.21
N ILE A 463 -11.11 20.76 -21.96
CA ILE A 463 -12.24 21.62 -21.56
C ILE A 463 -12.05 23.03 -22.12
N SER A 464 -13.03 23.50 -22.89
CA SER A 464 -13.03 24.87 -23.39
C SER A 464 -13.30 25.88 -22.26
N SER A 465 -12.90 27.15 -22.43
CA SER A 465 -13.20 28.20 -21.43
C SER A 465 -14.71 28.42 -21.22
N GLU A 466 -15.55 28.04 -22.19
CA GLU A 466 -17.00 28.06 -22.04
C GLU A 466 -17.49 26.87 -21.20
N GLU A 467 -17.05 25.66 -21.55
CA GLU A 467 -17.37 24.44 -20.81
C GLU A 467 -16.90 24.54 -19.34
N LEU A 468 -15.70 25.07 -19.10
CA LEU A 468 -15.17 25.26 -17.75
C LEU A 468 -16.08 26.17 -16.91
N ARG A 469 -16.67 27.21 -17.51
CA ARG A 469 -17.61 28.11 -16.80
C ARG A 469 -18.90 27.38 -16.42
N LEU A 470 -19.41 26.52 -17.30
CA LEU A 470 -20.60 25.71 -17.03
C LEU A 470 -20.33 24.69 -15.92
N LEU A 471 -19.23 23.94 -16.02
CA LEU A 471 -18.81 22.98 -15.00
C LEU A 471 -18.53 23.66 -13.65
N SER A 472 -17.88 24.83 -13.66
CA SER A 472 -17.65 25.61 -12.44
C SER A 472 -18.96 26.07 -11.79
N ALA A 473 -19.99 26.40 -12.56
CA ALA A 473 -21.30 26.77 -12.01
C ALA A 473 -21.96 25.58 -11.29
N ILE A 474 -21.83 24.37 -11.84
CA ILE A 474 -22.28 23.13 -11.19
C ILE A 474 -21.50 22.91 -9.88
N ALA A 475 -20.18 23.06 -9.90
CA ALA A 475 -19.31 22.89 -8.74
C ALA A 475 -19.64 23.85 -7.58
N VAL A 476 -20.09 25.08 -7.88
CA VAL A 476 -20.46 26.09 -6.87
C VAL A 476 -21.80 25.78 -6.22
N THR A 477 -22.75 25.24 -6.97
CA THR A 477 -24.09 24.87 -6.47
C THR A 477 -24.43 23.41 -6.82
N PRO A 478 -23.81 22.44 -6.13
CA PRO A 478 -23.93 21.03 -6.48
C PRO A 478 -25.32 20.44 -6.19
N ASP A 479 -26.22 21.12 -5.49
CA ASP A 479 -27.60 20.61 -5.29
C ASP A 479 -28.61 21.20 -6.30
N ALA A 480 -28.19 22.18 -7.10
CA ALA A 480 -29.07 22.88 -8.02
C ALA A 480 -29.18 22.18 -9.39
N ASP A 481 -30.41 22.03 -9.89
CA ASP A 481 -30.66 21.47 -11.22
C ASP A 481 -30.37 22.46 -12.35
N GLU A 482 -30.58 23.75 -12.13
CA GLU A 482 -30.47 24.77 -13.18
C GLU A 482 -29.09 24.77 -13.88
N PRO A 483 -27.94 24.82 -13.18
CA PRO A 483 -26.63 24.77 -13.85
C PRO A 483 -26.40 23.47 -14.63
N ARG A 484 -26.95 22.34 -14.13
CA ARG A 484 -26.82 21.03 -14.78
C ARG A 484 -27.62 20.96 -16.07
N LEU A 485 -28.85 21.46 -16.05
CA LEU A 485 -29.71 21.49 -17.23
C LEU A 485 -29.14 22.43 -18.30
N VAL A 486 -28.55 23.58 -17.91
CA VAL A 486 -27.85 24.46 -18.84
C VAL A 486 -26.64 23.77 -19.47
N TYR A 487 -25.85 23.02 -18.69
CA TYR A 487 -24.74 22.23 -19.23
C TYR A 487 -25.23 21.09 -20.12
N ALA A 488 -26.32 20.43 -19.74
CA ALA A 488 -26.93 19.37 -20.52
C ALA A 488 -27.43 19.86 -21.89
N ASP A 489 -28.08 21.02 -21.95
CA ASP A 489 -28.48 21.65 -23.21
C ASP A 489 -27.26 21.98 -24.08
N TRP A 490 -26.18 22.47 -23.47
CA TRP A 490 -24.93 22.77 -24.17
C TRP A 490 -24.28 21.51 -24.76
N LEU A 491 -24.36 20.38 -24.05
CA LEU A 491 -23.91 19.05 -24.51
C LEU A 491 -24.79 18.49 -25.62
N THR A 492 -26.12 18.58 -25.47
CA THR A 492 -27.08 18.11 -26.48
C THR A 492 -26.94 18.86 -27.80
N GLN A 493 -26.66 20.17 -27.78
CA GLN A 493 -26.35 20.96 -28.98
C GLN A 493 -25.09 20.49 -29.73
N ARG A 494 -24.28 19.64 -29.12
CA ARG A 494 -23.02 19.08 -29.65
C ARG A 494 -23.10 17.57 -29.85
N ASP A 495 -24.31 17.01 -29.85
CA ASP A 495 -24.58 15.58 -30.01
C ASP A 495 -23.88 14.70 -28.95
N ASP A 496 -23.63 15.24 -27.75
CA ASP A 496 -23.06 14.48 -26.64
C ASP A 496 -24.18 13.79 -25.84
N PRO A 497 -24.20 12.44 -25.76
CA PRO A 497 -25.26 11.68 -25.09
C PRO A 497 -25.35 11.97 -23.58
N ARG A 498 -24.30 12.54 -22.97
CA ARG A 498 -24.32 12.96 -21.56
C ARG A 498 -25.36 14.03 -21.28
N GLY A 499 -25.70 14.88 -22.26
CA GLY A 499 -26.76 15.88 -22.08
C GLY A 499 -28.11 15.22 -21.77
N ALA A 500 -28.49 14.22 -22.57
CA ALA A 500 -29.73 13.47 -22.34
C ALA A 500 -29.69 12.67 -21.02
N PHE A 501 -28.53 12.14 -20.66
CA PHE A 501 -28.31 11.44 -19.39
C PHE A 501 -28.54 12.34 -18.16
N ILE A 502 -27.93 13.53 -18.15
CA ILE A 502 -28.08 14.52 -17.07
C ILE A 502 -29.55 14.93 -16.92
N VAL A 503 -30.24 15.21 -18.04
CA VAL A 503 -31.66 15.58 -18.04
C VAL A 503 -32.52 14.47 -17.44
N ALA A 504 -32.30 13.21 -17.84
CA ALA A 504 -33.07 12.08 -17.32
C ALA A 504 -32.92 11.93 -15.80
N GLN A 505 -31.70 12.04 -15.27
CA GLN A 505 -31.46 11.93 -13.82
C GLN A 505 -32.00 13.13 -13.03
N CYS A 506 -31.90 14.37 -13.55
CA CYS A 506 -32.51 15.54 -12.90
C CYS A 506 -34.04 15.41 -12.84
N GLN A 507 -34.68 14.91 -13.91
CA GLN A 507 -36.12 14.66 -13.91
C GLN A 507 -36.52 13.57 -12.93
N LEU A 508 -35.77 12.46 -12.85
CA LEU A 508 -36.01 11.41 -11.87
C LEU A 508 -35.94 11.90 -10.42
N ALA A 509 -35.00 12.79 -10.12
CA ALA A 509 -34.84 13.37 -8.79
C ALA A 509 -35.98 14.34 -8.42
N ALA A 510 -36.66 14.94 -9.41
CA ALA A 510 -37.78 15.86 -9.20
C ALA A 510 -39.16 15.18 -9.21
N LEU A 511 -39.26 13.90 -9.59
CA LEU A 511 -40.52 13.18 -9.74
C LEU A 511 -41.16 12.79 -8.40
N ALA A 512 -42.45 13.08 -8.26
CA ALA A 512 -43.26 12.59 -7.14
C ALA A 512 -43.46 11.06 -7.22
N GLU A 513 -43.58 10.39 -6.07
CA GLU A 513 -43.79 8.94 -5.99
C GLU A 513 -45.05 8.45 -6.74
N SER A 514 -46.04 9.33 -6.96
CA SER A 514 -47.27 9.00 -7.69
C SER A 514 -47.09 8.79 -9.20
N GLU A 515 -45.96 9.19 -9.79
CA GLU A 515 -45.71 9.15 -11.24
C GLU A 515 -44.93 7.91 -11.71
N GLN A 516 -45.35 6.72 -11.27
CA GLN A 516 -44.63 5.45 -11.45
C GLN A 516 -44.29 5.12 -12.92
N GLN A 517 -45.23 5.30 -13.86
CA GLN A 517 -44.98 4.98 -15.28
C GLN A 517 -43.90 5.87 -15.90
N ARG A 518 -43.85 7.14 -15.49
CA ARG A 518 -42.86 8.11 -15.98
C ARG A 518 -41.48 7.84 -15.38
N ARG A 519 -41.44 7.45 -14.11
CA ARG A 519 -40.23 6.97 -13.43
C ARG A 519 -39.63 5.77 -14.15
N GLU A 520 -40.42 4.73 -14.41
CA GLU A 520 -39.95 3.53 -15.12
C GLU A 520 -39.41 3.84 -16.52
N HIS A 521 -40.04 4.78 -17.24
CA HIS A 521 -39.56 5.19 -18.56
C HIS A 521 -38.19 5.85 -18.48
N LEU A 522 -38.02 6.84 -17.58
CA LEU A 522 -36.76 7.54 -17.41
C LEU A 522 -35.64 6.63 -16.87
N GLU A 523 -35.97 5.69 -15.98
CA GLU A 523 -35.04 4.67 -15.50
C GLU A 523 -34.49 3.81 -16.65
N ARG A 524 -35.35 3.35 -17.56
CA ARG A 524 -34.92 2.62 -18.76
C ARG A 524 -34.07 3.50 -19.69
N THR A 525 -34.46 4.76 -19.87
CA THR A 525 -33.71 5.69 -20.74
C THR A 525 -32.30 5.95 -20.22
N GLN A 526 -32.13 6.25 -18.92
CA GLN A 526 -30.79 6.47 -18.36
C GLN A 526 -29.92 5.21 -18.44
N GLN A 527 -30.51 4.02 -18.19
CA GLN A 527 -29.80 2.75 -18.25
C GLN A 527 -29.26 2.49 -19.65
N GLN A 528 -30.11 2.70 -20.67
CA GLN A 528 -29.73 2.51 -22.06
C GLN A 528 -28.61 3.48 -22.48
N ILE A 529 -28.70 4.76 -22.09
CA ILE A 529 -27.65 5.74 -22.40
C ILE A 529 -26.34 5.34 -21.71
N PHE A 530 -26.40 4.91 -20.45
CA PHE A 530 -25.24 4.48 -19.68
C PHE A 530 -24.55 3.26 -20.30
N GLU A 531 -25.28 2.17 -20.54
CA GLU A 531 -24.75 0.92 -21.12
C GLU A 531 -24.06 1.14 -22.47
N GLN A 532 -24.56 2.09 -23.27
CA GLN A 532 -24.01 2.38 -24.59
C GLN A 532 -22.79 3.29 -24.58
N ASN A 533 -22.56 4.06 -23.51
CA ASN A 533 -21.60 5.18 -23.53
C ASN A 533 -20.62 5.21 -22.35
N ALA A 534 -20.86 4.47 -21.27
CA ALA A 534 -20.08 4.55 -20.03
C ALA A 534 -18.57 4.35 -20.25
N GLY A 535 -18.17 3.37 -21.05
CA GLY A 535 -16.76 3.09 -21.36
C GLY A 535 -16.03 4.23 -22.10
N ALA A 536 -16.77 5.13 -22.77
CA ALA A 536 -16.21 6.30 -23.44
C ALA A 536 -16.09 7.54 -22.53
N TRP A 537 -16.72 7.52 -21.36
CA TRP A 537 -16.76 8.68 -20.46
C TRP A 537 -15.53 8.76 -19.55
N LEU A 538 -15.04 7.63 -19.03
CA LEU A 538 -13.80 7.55 -18.22
C LEU A 538 -13.14 6.16 -18.30
N PRO A 539 -12.25 5.89 -19.26
CA PRO A 539 -11.47 4.65 -19.31
C PRO A 539 -10.18 4.75 -18.46
N PRO A 540 -9.73 3.68 -17.78
CA PRO A 540 -10.36 2.37 -17.55
C PRO A 540 -11.08 2.32 -16.19
N ALA A 541 -12.06 3.20 -15.94
CA ALA A 541 -12.81 3.16 -14.70
C ALA A 541 -14.06 2.27 -14.85
N ASP A 542 -14.23 1.31 -13.93
CA ASP A 542 -15.47 0.56 -13.76
C ASP A 542 -16.55 1.50 -13.19
N LEU A 543 -17.20 2.26 -14.07
CA LEU A 543 -18.30 3.14 -13.69
C LEU A 543 -19.57 2.32 -13.41
N ASP A 544 -20.27 2.66 -12.32
CA ASP A 544 -21.59 2.11 -11.97
C ASP A 544 -22.64 3.22 -12.11
N LEU A 545 -23.77 2.94 -12.77
CA LEU A 545 -24.86 3.91 -12.90
C LEU A 545 -25.31 4.51 -11.55
N ARG A 546 -25.24 3.71 -10.47
CA ARG A 546 -25.66 4.12 -9.12
C ARG A 546 -24.73 5.15 -8.47
N THR A 547 -23.52 5.33 -8.98
CA THR A 547 -22.58 6.34 -8.46
C THR A 547 -22.88 7.73 -9.03
N PHE A 548 -23.71 7.81 -10.08
CA PHE A 548 -24.17 9.07 -10.65
C PHE A 548 -25.39 9.61 -9.89
N HIS A 549 -25.33 10.86 -9.49
CA HIS A 549 -26.45 11.63 -8.97
C HIS A 549 -26.67 12.88 -9.82
N ARG A 550 -27.87 13.03 -10.39
CA ARG A 550 -28.22 14.14 -11.29
C ARG A 550 -27.20 14.31 -12.43
N GLY A 551 -26.69 13.19 -12.94
CA GLY A 551 -25.76 13.09 -14.05
C GLY A 551 -24.29 13.34 -13.71
N MET A 552 -23.93 13.50 -12.43
CA MET A 552 -22.55 13.72 -11.97
C MET A 552 -22.10 12.63 -11.01
N LEU A 553 -20.81 12.29 -11.01
CA LEU A 553 -20.18 11.37 -10.07
C LEU A 553 -19.95 12.04 -8.71
N GLY A 554 -20.34 11.37 -7.62
CA GLY A 554 -20.12 11.88 -6.26
C GLY A 554 -18.70 11.67 -5.71
N ALA A 555 -18.13 10.48 -5.94
CA ALA A 555 -16.77 10.12 -5.56
C ALA A 555 -16.28 8.94 -6.40
N ILE A 556 -15.01 8.95 -6.78
CA ILE A 556 -14.35 7.85 -7.48
C ILE A 556 -12.86 7.86 -7.13
N ALA A 557 -12.31 6.68 -6.88
CA ALA A 557 -10.86 6.48 -6.84
C ALA A 557 -10.39 6.18 -8.26
N ILE A 558 -9.30 6.81 -8.69
CA ILE A 558 -8.77 6.64 -10.04
C ILE A 558 -7.26 6.37 -10.02
N PRO A 559 -6.76 5.59 -10.98
CA PRO A 559 -5.34 5.49 -11.23
C PRO A 559 -4.72 6.85 -11.55
N GLY A 560 -3.54 7.12 -10.98
CA GLY A 560 -2.87 8.41 -11.13
C GLY A 560 -2.42 8.70 -12.56
N ASP A 561 -2.06 7.68 -13.32
CA ASP A 561 -1.74 7.74 -14.75
C ASP A 561 -2.96 8.09 -15.60
N ALA A 562 -4.10 7.43 -15.36
CA ALA A 562 -5.37 7.73 -16.02
C ALA A 562 -5.80 9.19 -15.77
N PHE A 563 -5.65 9.68 -14.54
CA PHE A 563 -5.87 11.10 -14.24
C PHE A 563 -4.91 12.00 -15.02
N CYS A 564 -3.63 11.64 -15.09
CA CYS A 564 -2.65 12.45 -15.80
C CYS A 564 -2.80 12.40 -17.32
N ASP A 565 -3.40 11.34 -17.87
CA ASP A 565 -3.69 11.17 -19.30
C ASP A 565 -4.86 12.03 -19.75
N ASP A 566 -5.94 12.10 -18.95
CA ASP A 566 -7.08 12.98 -19.21
C ASP A 566 -7.69 13.56 -17.92
N PRO A 567 -7.06 14.59 -17.32
CA PRO A 567 -7.57 15.21 -16.09
C PRO A 567 -8.89 15.96 -16.32
N ASP A 568 -9.21 16.26 -17.58
CA ASP A 568 -10.42 16.93 -18.00
C ASP A 568 -11.62 15.97 -18.07
N ALA A 569 -11.40 14.69 -18.41
CA ALA A 569 -12.45 13.67 -18.40
C ALA A 569 -13.09 13.54 -17.01
N LEU A 570 -12.27 13.42 -15.95
CA LEU A 570 -12.76 13.33 -14.59
C LEU A 570 -13.56 14.58 -14.19
N TYR A 571 -13.01 15.78 -14.46
CA TYR A 571 -13.66 17.01 -14.05
C TYR A 571 -15.00 17.25 -14.77
N ARG A 572 -15.19 16.72 -15.99
CA ARG A 572 -16.48 16.75 -16.67
C ARG A 572 -17.54 15.87 -16.02
N LEU A 573 -17.13 14.75 -15.42
CA LEU A 573 -18.03 13.80 -14.78
C LEU A 573 -18.28 14.12 -13.32
N ALA A 574 -17.29 14.73 -12.65
CA ALA A 574 -17.29 14.99 -11.22
C ALA A 574 -16.86 16.44 -10.91
N PRO A 575 -17.51 17.48 -11.50
CA PRO A 575 -17.10 18.87 -11.31
C PRO A 575 -17.23 19.36 -9.86
N ASP A 576 -18.12 18.74 -9.08
CA ASP A 576 -18.36 18.97 -7.67
C ASP A 576 -17.50 18.11 -6.73
N MET A 577 -16.70 17.18 -7.27
CA MET A 577 -15.79 16.36 -6.49
C MET A 577 -14.71 17.23 -5.84
N ARG A 578 -14.77 17.32 -4.50
CA ARG A 578 -13.80 18.12 -3.74
C ARG A 578 -12.53 17.36 -3.43
N MET A 579 -12.63 16.06 -3.19
CA MET A 579 -11.53 15.18 -2.82
C MET A 579 -11.16 14.29 -3.99
N LEU A 580 -9.95 14.48 -4.51
CA LEU A 580 -9.39 13.60 -5.54
C LEU A 580 -8.73 12.40 -4.86
N CYS A 581 -9.30 11.21 -5.05
CA CYS A 581 -8.78 9.95 -4.53
C CYS A 581 -7.95 9.24 -5.61
N ILE A 582 -6.68 8.97 -5.32
CA ILE A 582 -5.79 8.22 -6.21
C ILE A 582 -5.48 6.86 -5.58
N ASP A 583 -5.84 5.77 -6.26
CA ASP A 583 -5.66 4.40 -5.75
C ASP A 583 -4.23 3.87 -5.94
N THR A 584 -3.56 4.30 -7.01
CA THR A 584 -2.23 3.85 -7.41
C THR A 584 -1.52 4.97 -8.17
N PRO A 585 -0.33 5.41 -7.75
CA PRO A 585 0.50 6.26 -8.58
C PRO A 585 1.60 5.42 -9.24
N TYR A 586 1.47 5.17 -10.54
CA TYR A 586 2.64 4.98 -11.39
C TYR A 586 2.87 6.29 -12.16
N ASP A 587 3.97 6.99 -11.83
CA ASP A 587 4.38 8.36 -12.18
C ASP A 587 3.85 9.54 -11.31
N PRO A 588 4.14 9.54 -10.00
CA PRO A 588 3.87 10.67 -9.10
C PRO A 588 4.65 11.95 -9.47
N ILE A 589 5.75 11.86 -10.21
CA ILE A 589 6.47 13.01 -10.75
C ILE A 589 5.60 13.73 -11.78
N ARG A 590 4.95 13.00 -12.68
CA ARG A 590 3.99 13.56 -13.63
C ARG A 590 2.79 14.17 -12.90
N LEU A 591 2.24 13.47 -11.92
CA LEU A 591 1.14 13.99 -11.10
C LEU A 591 1.50 15.32 -10.41
N SER A 592 2.71 15.41 -9.81
CA SER A 592 3.19 16.64 -9.18
C SER A 592 3.29 17.85 -10.13
N LYS A 593 3.27 17.60 -11.45
CA LYS A 593 3.37 18.61 -12.50
C LYS A 593 2.03 18.92 -13.18
N THR A 594 0.93 18.30 -12.76
CA THR A 594 -0.40 18.44 -13.37
C THR A 594 -1.15 19.67 -12.84
N PRO A 595 -1.34 20.74 -13.63
CA PRO A 595 -1.98 21.98 -13.16
C PRO A 595 -3.44 21.82 -12.76
N GLU A 596 -4.13 20.84 -13.33
CA GLU A 596 -5.55 20.56 -13.09
C GLU A 596 -5.83 20.12 -11.64
N LEU A 597 -4.80 19.74 -10.87
CA LEU A 597 -4.90 19.51 -9.41
C LEU A 597 -5.43 20.74 -8.66
N LEU A 598 -5.22 21.96 -9.17
CA LEU A 598 -5.76 23.19 -8.59
C LEU A 598 -7.29 23.23 -8.53
N ARG A 599 -8.00 22.34 -9.24
CA ARG A 599 -9.48 22.26 -9.22
C ARG A 599 -10.00 21.63 -7.93
N TYR A 600 -9.17 20.89 -7.20
CA TYR A 600 -9.57 20.12 -6.02
C TYR A 600 -9.17 20.82 -4.72
N ARG A 601 -9.88 20.45 -3.63
CA ARG A 601 -9.62 20.95 -2.27
C ARG A 601 -9.19 19.83 -1.32
N GLY A 602 -9.50 18.59 -1.63
CA GLY A 602 -9.02 17.42 -0.93
C GLY A 602 -8.16 16.60 -1.86
N PHE A 603 -7.14 15.96 -1.32
CA PHE A 603 -6.32 15.01 -2.05
C PHE A 603 -6.05 13.81 -1.15
N ASP A 604 -6.40 12.65 -1.65
CA ASP A 604 -6.42 11.41 -0.90
C ASP A 604 -5.51 10.39 -1.60
N LEU A 605 -4.43 10.03 -0.90
CA LEU A 605 -3.46 9.01 -1.27
C LEU A 605 -3.59 7.78 -0.39
N SER A 606 -4.76 7.58 0.23
CA SER A 606 -4.97 6.44 1.11
C SER A 606 -4.83 5.14 0.32
N ASP A 607 -4.17 4.16 0.92
CA ASP A 607 -3.82 2.87 0.33
C ASP A 607 -2.88 2.95 -0.90
N ALA A 608 -2.38 4.14 -1.25
CA ALA A 608 -1.37 4.31 -2.29
C ALA A 608 0.01 3.90 -1.77
N PHE A 609 0.67 2.98 -2.48
CA PHE A 609 2.07 2.66 -2.25
C PHE A 609 2.95 3.68 -2.98
N VAL A 610 3.53 4.62 -2.25
CA VAL A 610 4.36 5.72 -2.78
C VAL A 610 5.74 5.65 -2.14
N ASP A 611 6.79 5.78 -2.95
CA ASP A 611 8.16 5.86 -2.44
C ASP A 611 8.46 7.24 -1.82
N SER A 612 9.38 7.31 -0.86
CA SER A 612 9.72 8.57 -0.15
C SER A 612 10.14 9.73 -1.06
N ASP A 613 10.86 9.45 -2.15
CA ASP A 613 11.27 10.48 -3.12
C ASP A 613 10.07 11.08 -3.87
N ASP A 614 9.00 10.30 -4.04
CA ASP A 614 7.79 10.74 -4.72
C ASP A 614 6.92 11.63 -3.83
N TYR A 615 6.84 11.35 -2.54
CA TYR A 615 6.20 12.25 -1.57
C TYR A 615 6.87 13.63 -1.54
N ARG A 616 8.20 13.69 -1.68
CA ARG A 616 8.93 14.96 -1.74
C ARG A 616 8.57 15.75 -3.01
N HIS A 617 8.39 15.07 -4.14
CA HIS A 617 7.94 15.70 -5.38
C HIS A 617 6.51 16.26 -5.25
N LEU A 618 5.60 15.51 -4.65
CA LEU A 618 4.23 15.95 -4.38
C LEU A 618 4.19 17.12 -3.40
N ALA A 619 4.95 17.05 -2.30
CA ALA A 619 5.08 18.14 -1.33
C ALA A 619 5.62 19.43 -1.96
N ALA A 620 6.49 19.33 -2.97
CA ALA A 620 7.02 20.47 -3.71
C ALA A 620 6.08 20.98 -4.82
N SER A 621 4.93 20.34 -5.07
CA SER A 621 4.03 20.72 -6.16
C SER A 621 3.34 22.07 -5.87
N PRO A 622 3.46 23.06 -6.77
CA PRO A 622 2.72 24.32 -6.64
C PRO A 622 1.21 24.13 -6.85
N PHE A 623 0.79 22.99 -7.40
CA PHE A 623 -0.61 22.72 -7.71
C PHE A 623 -1.40 22.22 -6.50
N PHE A 624 -0.71 22.00 -5.36
CA PHE A 624 -1.35 21.72 -4.07
C PHE A 624 -1.81 23.00 -3.34
N ALA A 625 -1.64 24.18 -3.95
CA ALA A 625 -1.97 25.48 -3.36
C ALA A 625 -3.43 25.66 -2.90
N ASN A 626 -4.37 24.88 -3.46
CA ASN A 626 -5.79 24.92 -3.10
C ASN A 626 -6.22 23.79 -2.16
N ILE A 627 -5.29 22.91 -1.76
CA ILE A 627 -5.61 21.76 -0.92
C ILE A 627 -5.83 22.21 0.54
N GLU A 628 -7.00 21.83 1.03
CA GLU A 628 -7.53 22.05 2.38
C GLU A 628 -7.58 20.72 3.18
N ALA A 629 -7.63 19.56 2.51
CA ALA A 629 -7.62 18.25 3.16
C ALA A 629 -6.61 17.30 2.50
N LEU A 630 -5.75 16.66 3.29
CA LEU A 630 -4.82 15.63 2.83
C LEU A 630 -5.03 14.34 3.61
N ARG A 631 -5.08 13.21 2.90
CA ARG A 631 -5.20 11.88 3.53
C ARG A 631 -4.12 10.93 3.02
N PHE A 632 -3.50 10.25 3.96
CA PHE A 632 -2.44 9.26 3.76
C PHE A 632 -2.80 7.95 4.47
N TYR A 633 -4.08 7.64 4.62
CA TYR A 633 -4.48 6.47 5.39
C TYR A 633 -3.87 5.21 4.77
N ASN A 634 -3.06 4.47 5.54
CA ASN A 634 -2.36 3.28 5.04
C ASN A 634 -1.44 3.54 3.81
N ALA A 635 -0.99 4.78 3.62
CA ALA A 635 0.04 5.15 2.67
C ALA A 635 1.37 5.22 3.43
N SER A 636 2.39 4.45 3.03
CA SER A 636 3.67 4.25 3.75
C SER A 636 4.48 5.55 3.95
N LEU A 637 3.98 6.44 4.80
CA LEU A 637 4.46 7.79 5.03
C LEU A 637 5.47 7.82 6.19
N GLY A 638 6.73 8.13 5.92
CA GLY A 638 7.74 8.27 6.97
C GLY A 638 7.79 9.66 7.61
N ASP A 639 8.54 9.78 8.71
CA ASP A 639 8.85 11.05 9.37
C ASP A 639 9.42 12.11 8.41
N GLU A 640 10.34 11.71 7.51
CA GLU A 640 10.96 12.62 6.54
C GLU A 640 9.96 13.12 5.48
N ASP A 641 9.02 12.28 5.10
CA ASP A 641 7.99 12.57 4.09
C ASP A 641 6.96 13.53 4.64
N LEU A 642 6.45 13.26 5.85
CA LEU A 642 5.60 14.18 6.58
C LEU A 642 6.30 15.52 6.78
N ALA A 643 7.59 15.51 7.14
CA ALA A 643 8.37 16.72 7.30
C ALA A 643 8.53 17.50 5.97
N ALA A 644 8.55 16.83 4.83
CA ALA A 644 8.55 17.48 3.52
C ALA A 644 7.23 18.24 3.26
N PHE A 645 6.09 17.61 3.53
CA PHE A 645 4.78 18.28 3.45
C PHE A 645 4.66 19.44 4.43
N CYS A 646 5.16 19.26 5.67
CA CYS A 646 5.14 20.32 6.69
C CYS A 646 6.00 21.53 6.33
N ARG A 647 7.02 21.38 5.47
CA ARG A 647 7.85 22.50 4.95
C ARG A 647 7.31 23.09 3.64
N SER A 648 6.28 22.49 3.05
CA SER A 648 5.77 22.93 1.75
C SER A 648 5.15 24.33 1.84
N PRO A 649 5.58 25.29 1.01
CA PRO A 649 4.96 26.62 0.95
C PRO A 649 3.57 26.59 0.30
N HIS A 650 3.17 25.46 -0.28
CA HIS A 650 1.92 25.33 -1.02
C HIS A 650 0.76 24.81 -0.16
N LEU A 651 1.00 24.35 1.07
CA LEU A 651 -0.02 23.79 1.96
C LEU A 651 -0.55 24.77 3.02
N ALA A 652 -0.44 26.08 2.77
CA ALA A 652 -0.91 27.11 3.72
C ALA A 652 -2.43 27.08 3.98
N ARG A 653 -3.21 26.44 3.09
CA ARG A 653 -4.66 26.27 3.22
C ARG A 653 -5.07 24.97 3.90
N LEU A 654 -4.14 24.09 4.26
CA LEU A 654 -4.45 22.82 4.89
C LEU A 654 -5.23 23.04 6.20
N ARG A 655 -6.34 22.32 6.35
CA ARG A 655 -7.27 22.33 7.48
C ARG A 655 -7.54 20.93 8.02
N SER A 656 -7.49 19.90 7.18
CA SER A 656 -7.66 18.50 7.59
C SER A 656 -6.45 17.68 7.14
N LEU A 657 -5.88 16.90 8.06
CA LEU A 657 -4.75 16.03 7.80
C LEU A 657 -5.02 14.66 8.44
N ASP A 658 -5.07 13.63 7.62
CA ASP A 658 -5.14 12.25 8.06
C ASP A 658 -3.82 11.56 7.72
N ILE A 659 -3.07 11.19 8.76
CA ILE A 659 -1.83 10.41 8.68
C ILE A 659 -1.98 9.09 9.43
N SER A 660 -3.21 8.65 9.67
CA SER A 660 -3.49 7.40 10.35
C SER A 660 -3.10 6.18 9.49
N CYS A 661 -2.94 5.02 10.12
CA CYS A 661 -2.53 3.82 9.37
C CYS A 661 -3.20 2.56 9.89
N HIS A 662 -3.19 1.48 9.11
CA HIS A 662 -3.57 0.13 9.58
C HIS A 662 -2.43 -0.87 9.53
N ARG A 663 -1.31 -0.51 8.88
CA ARG A 663 -0.04 -1.22 8.85
C ARG A 663 1.02 -0.41 9.61
N ASP A 664 2.21 -0.97 9.78
CA ASP A 664 3.37 -0.24 10.32
C ASP A 664 3.57 1.04 9.47
N ASN A 665 3.33 2.21 10.08
CA ASN A 665 3.67 3.50 9.48
C ASN A 665 4.88 4.04 10.24
N ASP A 666 5.81 4.65 9.52
CA ASP A 666 7.09 5.10 10.07
C ASP A 666 7.01 6.53 10.64
N VAL A 667 5.80 7.09 10.79
CA VAL A 667 5.60 8.36 11.51
C VAL A 667 5.72 8.12 13.01
N THR A 668 6.76 8.70 13.60
CA THR A 668 7.05 8.69 15.03
C THR A 668 6.82 10.08 15.65
N VAL A 669 7.29 10.26 16.89
CA VAL A 669 7.32 11.57 17.56
C VAL A 669 8.06 12.64 16.74
N GLU A 670 9.02 12.26 15.90
CA GLU A 670 9.77 13.22 15.09
C GLU A 670 8.94 13.78 13.92
N GLY A 671 8.09 12.98 13.29
CA GLY A 671 7.10 13.46 12.32
C GLY A 671 6.08 14.40 12.97
N ILE A 672 5.61 14.07 14.17
CA ILE A 672 4.74 14.97 14.96
C ILE A 672 5.48 16.28 15.29
N ARG A 673 6.77 16.21 15.65
CA ARG A 673 7.60 17.39 15.90
C ARG A 673 7.71 18.27 14.66
N ALA A 674 7.86 17.69 13.47
CA ALA A 674 7.86 18.41 12.21
C ALA A 674 6.51 19.08 11.92
N LEU A 675 5.40 18.40 12.22
CA LEU A 675 4.04 18.94 12.05
C LEU A 675 3.76 20.13 12.97
N VAL A 676 4.06 20.03 14.26
CA VAL A 676 3.86 21.15 15.21
C VAL A 676 4.82 22.32 14.97
N SER A 677 5.95 22.06 14.31
CA SER A 677 6.94 23.07 13.94
C SER A 677 6.79 23.58 12.51
N SER A 678 5.69 23.22 11.82
CA SER A 678 5.47 23.61 10.43
C SER A 678 5.39 25.14 10.29
N PRO A 679 6.19 25.76 9.41
CA PRO A 679 6.11 27.20 9.16
C PRO A 679 4.90 27.60 8.31
N THR A 680 4.22 26.64 7.68
CA THR A 680 3.19 26.89 6.66
C THR A 680 1.81 26.38 7.07
N ILE A 681 1.73 25.24 7.75
CA ILE A 681 0.49 24.72 8.33
C ILE A 681 0.20 25.50 9.61
N ALA A 682 -0.54 26.60 9.46
CA ALA A 682 -0.77 27.57 10.52
C ALA A 682 -2.07 27.35 11.31
N ALA A 683 -3.06 26.64 10.73
CA ALA A 683 -4.37 26.48 11.34
C ALA A 683 -5.02 25.16 10.90
N LEU A 684 -4.64 24.06 11.55
CA LEU A 684 -5.27 22.76 11.34
C LEU A 684 -6.55 22.66 12.18
N ALA A 685 -7.65 22.26 11.57
CA ALA A 685 -8.96 22.07 12.21
C ALA A 685 -9.26 20.60 12.52
N GLU A 686 -8.77 19.68 11.71
CA GLU A 686 -8.97 18.24 11.85
C GLU A 686 -7.63 17.51 11.72
N LEU A 687 -7.34 16.61 12.67
CA LEU A 687 -6.13 15.80 12.68
C LEU A 687 -6.46 14.36 13.06
N ASP A 688 -6.10 13.43 12.18
CA ASP A 688 -6.11 12.00 12.48
C ASP A 688 -4.69 11.45 12.56
N VAL A 689 -4.31 11.03 13.77
CA VAL A 689 -3.03 10.40 14.13
C VAL A 689 -3.24 9.00 14.69
N SER A 690 -4.35 8.36 14.31
CA SER A 690 -4.72 7.05 14.83
C SER A 690 -3.73 5.96 14.37
N ARG A 691 -3.45 5.00 15.27
CA ARG A 691 -2.64 3.80 15.03
C ARG A 691 -1.16 4.05 14.72
N LEU A 692 -0.63 5.21 15.08
CA LEU A 692 0.78 5.56 14.93
C LEU A 692 1.69 5.13 16.10
N TRP A 693 1.13 4.44 17.10
CA TRP A 693 1.82 4.06 18.34
C TRP A 693 2.50 5.22 19.07
N LEU A 694 1.93 6.42 18.95
CA LEU A 694 2.44 7.63 19.60
C LEU A 694 2.40 7.50 21.12
N ASP A 695 3.41 8.08 21.77
CA ASP A 695 3.55 8.06 23.22
C ASP A 695 3.14 9.40 23.85
N ALA A 696 3.38 9.51 25.16
CA ALA A 696 3.09 10.71 25.94
C ALA A 696 3.84 11.97 25.44
N GLU A 697 5.03 11.82 24.86
CA GLU A 697 5.80 12.96 24.35
C GLU A 697 5.11 13.56 23.14
N ALA A 698 4.71 12.73 22.18
CA ALA A 698 4.00 13.18 20.99
C ALA A 698 2.71 13.93 21.33
N LEU A 699 1.91 13.42 22.28
CA LEU A 699 0.70 14.10 22.73
C LEU A 699 1.02 15.45 23.40
N ALA A 700 2.05 15.51 24.23
CA ALA A 700 2.46 16.74 24.89
C ALA A 700 2.95 17.81 23.90
N LEU A 701 3.59 17.40 22.79
CA LEU A 701 3.96 18.31 21.70
C LEU A 701 2.71 18.91 21.02
N LEU A 702 1.74 18.07 20.65
CA LEU A 702 0.48 18.52 20.06
C LEU A 702 -0.26 19.50 20.97
N CYS A 703 -0.31 19.22 22.28
CA CYS A 703 -1.02 20.06 23.25
C CYS A 703 -0.43 21.47 23.41
N ARG A 704 0.87 21.65 23.14
CA ARG A 704 1.59 22.93 23.33
C ARG A 704 1.78 23.72 22.04
N ALA A 705 1.38 23.15 20.92
CA ALA A 705 1.64 23.70 19.60
C ALA A 705 0.71 24.88 19.27
N GLU A 706 1.27 26.03 18.93
CA GLU A 706 0.48 27.22 18.59
C GLU A 706 -0.35 27.04 17.32
N ASN A 707 0.17 26.30 16.34
CA ASN A 707 -0.51 26.00 15.08
C ASN A 707 -1.64 24.96 15.21
N MET A 708 -1.83 24.39 16.41
CA MET A 708 -2.92 23.46 16.72
C MET A 708 -4.06 24.12 17.50
N ARG A 709 -4.00 25.42 17.84
CA ARG A 709 -5.06 26.10 18.62
C ARG A 709 -6.44 26.10 17.94
N GLU A 710 -6.48 26.04 16.61
CA GLU A 710 -7.74 25.98 15.86
C GLU A 710 -8.29 24.55 15.69
N LEU A 711 -7.61 23.54 16.23
CA LEU A 711 -8.02 22.14 16.12
C LEU A 711 -9.37 21.95 16.82
N ARG A 712 -10.32 21.41 16.08
CA ARG A 712 -11.68 21.05 16.51
C ARG A 712 -11.86 19.55 16.60
N GLU A 713 -11.13 18.79 15.80
CA GLU A 713 -11.21 17.34 15.77
C GLU A 713 -9.84 16.73 15.91
N LEU A 714 -9.69 15.89 16.94
CA LEU A 714 -8.50 15.07 17.15
C LEU A 714 -8.92 13.61 17.23
N ARG A 715 -8.61 12.85 16.18
CA ARG A 715 -8.70 11.38 16.19
C ARG A 715 -7.32 10.81 16.46
N ALA A 716 -7.19 10.09 17.56
CA ALA A 716 -5.91 9.54 17.99
C ALA A 716 -6.06 8.12 18.55
N ARG A 717 -6.95 7.34 17.95
CA ARG A 717 -7.26 5.96 18.34
C ARG A 717 -6.02 5.05 18.25
N CYS A 718 -5.92 4.03 19.09
CA CYS A 718 -4.85 3.01 19.02
C CYS A 718 -3.41 3.58 19.15
N ASN A 719 -3.20 4.55 20.03
CA ASN A 719 -1.86 5.01 20.43
C ASN A 719 -1.54 4.52 21.86
N ARG A 720 -0.46 5.03 22.47
CA ARG A 720 0.05 4.59 23.78
C ARG A 720 0.08 5.73 24.79
N PHE A 721 -0.96 6.56 24.82
CA PHE A 721 -1.00 7.73 25.70
C PHE A 721 -1.18 7.37 27.18
N GLY A 722 -1.96 6.35 27.49
CA GLY A 722 -2.24 5.95 28.87
C GLY A 722 -2.76 7.12 29.72
N ALA A 723 -2.18 7.28 30.92
CA ALA A 723 -2.48 8.40 31.81
C ALA A 723 -2.07 9.79 31.24
N ALA A 724 -1.21 9.83 30.22
CA ALA A 724 -0.76 11.08 29.62
C ALA A 724 -1.86 11.79 28.79
N CYS A 725 -3.01 11.14 28.56
CA CYS A 725 -4.17 11.83 27.99
C CYS A 725 -4.58 13.07 28.81
N GLY A 726 -4.24 13.12 30.10
CA GLY A 726 -4.40 14.31 30.94
C GLY A 726 -3.62 15.54 30.48
N GLU A 727 -2.61 15.41 29.60
CA GLU A 727 -1.92 16.55 28.98
C GLU A 727 -2.85 17.38 28.09
N LEU A 728 -3.95 16.81 27.57
CA LEU A 728 -4.99 17.55 26.84
C LEU A 728 -5.67 18.62 27.72
N ALA A 729 -5.53 18.54 29.05
CA ALA A 729 -5.94 19.61 29.94
C ALA A 729 -5.16 20.92 29.76
N ARG A 730 -3.98 20.85 29.14
CA ARG A 730 -3.16 22.01 28.78
C ARG A 730 -3.36 22.48 27.35
N PHE A 731 -4.18 21.77 26.57
CA PHE A 731 -4.47 22.15 25.21
C PHE A 731 -5.28 23.44 25.19
N GLU A 732 -4.82 24.45 24.45
CA GLU A 732 -5.47 25.78 24.42
C GLU A 732 -6.60 25.87 23.39
N GLY A 733 -6.72 24.88 22.50
CA GLY A 733 -7.81 24.82 21.52
C GLY A 733 -9.14 24.36 22.14
N ARG A 734 -10.21 24.45 21.35
CA ARG A 734 -11.56 24.02 21.75
C ARG A 734 -12.01 22.86 20.88
N LEU A 735 -11.75 21.65 21.37
CA LEU A 735 -12.12 20.41 20.70
C LEU A 735 -13.64 20.21 20.73
N ARG A 736 -14.15 19.78 19.59
CA ARG A 736 -15.53 19.36 19.32
C ARG A 736 -15.62 17.84 19.26
N VAL A 737 -14.60 17.20 18.69
CA VAL A 737 -14.51 15.74 18.54
C VAL A 737 -13.17 15.27 19.08
N LEU A 738 -13.22 14.29 19.99
CA LEU A 738 -12.03 13.65 20.56
C LEU A 738 -12.19 12.14 20.56
N ASP A 739 -11.33 11.45 19.79
CA ASP A 739 -11.23 9.99 19.82
C ASP A 739 -9.91 9.54 20.44
N LEU A 740 -10.02 8.96 21.63
CA LEU A 740 -8.92 8.34 22.39
C LEU A 740 -9.16 6.84 22.59
N SER A 741 -9.95 6.20 21.73
CA SER A 741 -10.23 4.77 21.83
C SER A 741 -8.92 3.96 21.74
N HIS A 742 -8.82 2.85 22.46
CA HIS A 742 -7.63 1.98 22.47
C HIS A 742 -6.30 2.70 22.81
N ASN A 743 -6.28 3.56 23.83
CA ASN A 743 -5.07 4.29 24.24
C ASN A 743 -4.53 3.88 25.61
N ASP A 744 -5.03 2.79 26.19
CA ASP A 744 -4.77 2.38 27.58
C ASP A 744 -5.06 3.50 28.60
N VAL A 745 -6.02 4.40 28.28
CA VAL A 745 -6.41 5.49 29.18
C VAL A 745 -6.87 4.90 30.52
N ASP A 746 -6.25 5.38 31.59
CA ASP A 746 -6.58 4.99 32.96
C ASP A 746 -7.44 6.07 33.66
N GLU A 747 -7.90 5.73 34.86
CA GLU A 747 -8.72 6.64 35.67
C GLU A 747 -8.01 7.96 36.00
N ARG A 748 -6.68 7.96 36.15
CA ARG A 748 -5.92 9.16 36.53
C ARG A 748 -5.88 10.15 35.38
N GLY A 749 -5.54 9.67 34.18
CA GLY A 749 -5.55 10.47 32.96
C GLY A 749 -6.95 10.98 32.65
N LEU A 750 -7.96 10.11 32.75
CA LEU A 750 -9.35 10.49 32.50
C LEU A 750 -9.84 11.59 33.45
N ARG A 751 -9.53 11.53 34.75
CA ARG A 751 -9.92 12.59 35.71
C ARG A 751 -9.33 13.95 35.35
N LEU A 752 -8.09 13.98 34.87
CA LEU A 752 -7.47 15.23 34.40
C LEU A 752 -8.11 15.71 33.10
N LEU A 753 -8.39 14.79 32.18
CA LEU A 753 -9.03 15.06 30.90
C LEU A 753 -10.41 15.69 31.09
N VAL A 754 -11.30 15.07 31.87
CA VAL A 754 -12.69 15.57 32.03
C VAL A 754 -12.81 16.84 32.89
N ALA A 755 -11.73 17.22 33.58
CA ALA A 755 -11.62 18.48 34.31
C ALA A 755 -11.04 19.61 33.44
N ALA A 756 -10.69 19.34 32.18
CA ALA A 756 -10.09 20.30 31.27
C ALA A 756 -11.12 21.29 30.70
N GLU A 757 -10.87 22.59 30.87
CA GLU A 757 -11.68 23.65 30.24
C GLU A 757 -11.65 23.57 28.70
N SER A 758 -10.59 23.01 28.11
CA SER A 758 -10.46 22.80 26.66
C SER A 758 -11.54 21.89 26.06
N LEU A 759 -12.21 21.08 26.90
CA LEU A 759 -13.28 20.17 26.50
C LEU A 759 -14.69 20.71 26.79
N CYS A 760 -14.85 21.96 27.23
CA CYS A 760 -16.17 22.52 27.55
C CYS A 760 -17.09 22.66 26.33
N GLU A 761 -16.54 22.62 25.11
CA GLU A 761 -17.28 22.63 23.84
C GLU A 761 -17.30 21.26 23.14
N LEU A 762 -16.91 20.19 23.85
CA LEU A 762 -16.84 18.86 23.27
C LEU A 762 -18.24 18.32 22.97
N ASP A 763 -18.48 18.02 21.70
CA ASP A 763 -19.74 17.46 21.20
C ASP A 763 -19.67 15.92 21.13
N GLU A 764 -18.49 15.35 20.88
CA GLU A 764 -18.28 13.90 20.71
C GLU A 764 -17.03 13.40 21.44
N LEU A 765 -17.19 12.34 22.23
CA LEU A 765 -16.13 11.70 22.99
C LEU A 765 -16.13 10.18 22.79
N TYR A 766 -15.03 9.68 22.23
CA TYR A 766 -14.83 8.25 21.98
C TYR A 766 -13.69 7.74 22.88
N LEU A 767 -14.04 6.81 23.77
CA LEU A 767 -13.15 6.24 24.78
C LEU A 767 -13.21 4.71 24.80
N SER A 768 -13.72 4.11 23.74
CA SER A 768 -13.87 2.66 23.58
C SER A 768 -12.55 1.91 23.74
N ALA A 769 -12.62 0.72 24.32
CA ALA A 769 -11.49 -0.18 24.56
C ALA A 769 -10.30 0.44 25.33
N ASN A 770 -10.62 1.27 26.34
CA ASN A 770 -9.67 1.74 27.35
C ASN A 770 -9.84 1.00 28.69
N ALA A 771 -8.90 1.19 29.62
CA ALA A 771 -8.90 0.55 30.94
C ALA A 771 -9.77 1.33 31.97
N LEU A 772 -10.98 1.72 31.57
CA LEU A 772 -11.84 2.61 32.35
C LEU A 772 -12.66 1.88 33.42
N GLY A 773 -13.34 0.79 33.03
CA GLY A 773 -14.25 0.06 33.91
C GLY A 773 -15.37 0.92 34.52
N ASP A 774 -16.01 0.41 35.58
CA ASP A 774 -17.05 1.14 36.32
C ASP A 774 -16.53 2.50 36.85
N ALA A 775 -15.27 2.55 37.28
CA ALA A 775 -14.64 3.73 37.86
C ALA A 775 -14.55 4.88 36.85
N GLY A 776 -14.10 4.59 35.61
CA GLY A 776 -14.04 5.59 34.55
C GLY A 776 -15.43 6.06 34.10
N ALA A 777 -16.41 5.17 34.01
CA ALA A 777 -17.79 5.54 33.73
C ALA A 777 -18.36 6.51 34.78
N ARG A 778 -18.03 6.29 36.06
CA ARG A 778 -18.39 7.20 37.15
C ARG A 778 -17.69 8.56 37.04
N VAL A 779 -16.41 8.58 36.67
CA VAL A 779 -15.67 9.84 36.45
C VAL A 779 -16.32 10.67 35.33
N ILE A 780 -16.78 10.04 34.25
CA ILE A 780 -17.50 10.72 33.16
C ILE A 780 -18.86 11.22 33.63
N ALA A 781 -19.62 10.40 34.37
CA ALA A 781 -20.91 10.79 34.93
C ALA A 781 -20.83 12.02 35.84
N GLU A 782 -19.74 12.16 36.60
CA GLU A 782 -19.52 13.27 37.53
C GLU A 782 -18.89 14.52 36.86
N ALA A 783 -18.57 14.49 35.57
CA ALA A 783 -17.84 15.56 34.89
C ALA A 783 -18.77 16.72 34.42
N PRO A 784 -18.69 17.92 35.04
CA PRO A 784 -19.59 19.02 34.71
C PRO A 784 -19.31 19.65 33.34
N LEU A 785 -18.07 19.56 32.85
CA LEU A 785 -17.66 20.17 31.58
C LEU A 785 -18.13 19.38 30.34
N LEU A 786 -18.64 18.16 30.53
CA LEU A 786 -19.24 17.35 29.47
C LEU A 786 -20.75 17.60 29.31
N ALA A 787 -21.27 18.69 29.88
CA ALA A 787 -22.71 18.98 29.86
C ALA A 787 -23.31 19.18 28.45
N GLY A 788 -22.48 19.58 27.49
CA GLY A 788 -22.86 19.75 26.08
C GLY A 788 -22.72 18.48 25.23
N LEU A 789 -22.19 17.39 25.80
CA LEU A 789 -21.82 16.20 25.03
C LEU A 789 -23.04 15.56 24.36
N SER A 790 -22.92 15.31 23.06
CA SER A 790 -23.97 14.73 22.23
C SER A 790 -23.74 13.27 21.87
N VAL A 791 -22.47 12.85 21.78
CA VAL A 791 -22.04 11.47 21.48
C VAL A 791 -21.04 10.99 22.52
N LEU A 792 -21.29 9.82 23.09
CA LEU A 792 -20.41 9.14 24.03
C LEU A 792 -20.29 7.67 23.66
N GLU A 793 -19.07 7.21 23.38
CA GLU A 793 -18.77 5.80 23.16
C GLU A 793 -17.80 5.26 24.21
N LEU A 794 -18.24 4.23 24.92
CA LEU A 794 -17.51 3.57 26.01
C LEU A 794 -17.51 2.06 25.83
N ASP A 795 -17.37 1.58 24.59
CA ASP A 795 -17.40 0.15 24.31
C ASP A 795 -16.26 -0.57 25.02
N ALA A 796 -16.53 -1.77 25.53
CA ALA A 796 -15.52 -2.51 26.27
C ALA A 796 -14.40 -3.02 25.36
N GLY A 797 -13.19 -3.03 25.92
CA GLY A 797 -12.07 -3.80 25.40
C GLY A 797 -12.01 -5.21 26.01
N LEU A 798 -10.95 -5.96 25.69
CA LEU A 798 -10.78 -7.35 26.16
C LEU A 798 -10.59 -7.51 27.68
N ARG A 799 -10.35 -6.43 28.43
CA ARG A 799 -9.84 -6.50 29.81
C ARG A 799 -10.64 -5.73 30.86
N HIS A 800 -11.35 -4.68 30.46
CA HIS A 800 -12.02 -3.76 31.39
C HIS A 800 -13.39 -3.38 30.83
N ARG A 801 -14.42 -3.59 31.63
CA ARG A 801 -15.82 -3.38 31.26
C ARG A 801 -16.48 -2.45 32.25
N ALA A 802 -17.29 -1.53 31.76
CA ALA A 802 -18.05 -0.62 32.59
C ALA A 802 -19.21 -1.29 33.33
N GLY A 803 -19.57 -2.55 33.02
CA GLY A 803 -20.52 -3.35 33.80
C GLY A 803 -21.88 -2.69 34.07
N ALA A 804 -22.68 -3.32 34.93
CA ALA A 804 -23.97 -2.77 35.35
C ALA A 804 -23.81 -1.49 36.19
N VAL A 805 -22.75 -1.39 37.00
CA VAL A 805 -22.53 -0.27 37.92
C VAL A 805 -22.12 0.99 37.14
N GLY A 806 -21.20 0.89 36.18
CA GLY A 806 -20.85 2.00 35.31
C GLY A 806 -22.00 2.42 34.39
N ALA A 807 -22.76 1.47 33.83
CA ALA A 807 -23.97 1.79 33.07
C ALA A 807 -25.00 2.56 33.92
N SER A 808 -25.18 2.17 35.19
CA SER A 808 -26.06 2.86 36.13
C SER A 808 -25.55 4.27 36.46
N ALA A 809 -24.23 4.45 36.61
CA ALA A 809 -23.63 5.76 36.86
C ALA A 809 -23.86 6.71 35.68
N ILE A 810 -23.66 6.25 34.45
CA ILE A 810 -23.96 7.03 33.23
C ILE A 810 -25.45 7.34 33.14
N ALA A 811 -26.33 6.34 33.35
CA ALA A 811 -27.77 6.53 33.28
C ALA A 811 -28.29 7.58 34.27
N ALA A 812 -27.69 7.68 35.46
CA ALA A 812 -28.06 8.63 36.50
C ALA A 812 -27.34 9.99 36.40
N ALA A 813 -26.59 10.25 35.33
CA ALA A 813 -25.78 11.46 35.19
C ALA A 813 -26.60 12.64 34.63
N PRO A 814 -26.94 13.66 35.45
CA PRO A 814 -27.66 14.85 34.95
C PRO A 814 -26.81 15.69 33.99
N THR A 815 -25.48 15.59 34.11
CA THR A 815 -24.51 16.22 33.20
C THR A 815 -24.67 15.70 31.78
N LEU A 816 -25.08 14.45 31.56
CA LEU A 816 -25.24 13.86 30.23
C LEU A 816 -26.65 14.02 29.65
N ALA A 817 -27.47 14.95 30.17
CA ALA A 817 -28.84 15.15 29.73
C ALA A 817 -28.98 15.57 28.24
N ALA A 818 -27.93 16.16 27.65
CA ALA A 818 -27.88 16.54 26.24
C ALA A 818 -27.52 15.38 25.29
N LEU A 819 -27.15 14.21 25.82
CA LEU A 819 -26.63 13.09 25.06
C LEU A 819 -27.68 12.53 24.10
N ARG A 820 -27.30 12.38 22.83
CA ARG A 820 -28.14 11.88 21.74
C ARG A 820 -27.72 10.50 21.27
N SER A 821 -26.44 10.15 21.40
CA SER A 821 -25.89 8.85 21.05
C SER A 821 -25.05 8.28 22.18
N LEU A 822 -25.38 7.07 22.62
CA LEU A 822 -24.65 6.34 23.65
C LEU A 822 -24.32 4.94 23.13
N SER A 823 -23.03 4.58 23.17
CA SER A 823 -22.57 3.23 22.94
C SER A 823 -21.95 2.65 24.21
N LEU A 824 -22.49 1.51 24.66
CA LEU A 824 -21.98 0.70 25.76
C LEU A 824 -21.76 -0.74 25.31
N SER A 825 -21.38 -0.94 24.05
CA SER A 825 -21.22 -2.26 23.44
C SER A 825 -20.18 -3.11 24.19
N MET A 826 -20.42 -4.42 24.28
CA MET A 826 -19.53 -5.42 24.90
C MET A 826 -19.22 -5.23 26.39
N ASN A 827 -19.95 -4.37 27.12
CA ASN A 827 -19.67 -4.03 28.52
C ASN A 827 -20.22 -4.99 29.58
N GLU A 828 -20.91 -6.08 29.19
CA GLU A 828 -21.54 -6.99 30.15
C GLU A 828 -22.45 -6.26 31.15
N ILE A 829 -23.20 -5.26 30.69
CA ILE A 829 -24.06 -4.47 31.58
C ILE A 829 -25.24 -5.29 32.16
N GLY A 830 -25.62 -6.39 31.50
CA GLY A 830 -26.70 -7.27 31.91
C GLY A 830 -28.08 -6.59 31.99
N ASP A 831 -29.05 -7.32 32.55
CA ASP A 831 -30.41 -6.79 32.78
C ASP A 831 -30.41 -5.58 33.71
N GLU A 832 -29.58 -5.59 34.75
CA GLU A 832 -29.48 -4.50 35.73
C GLU A 832 -29.08 -3.17 35.09
N GLY A 833 -28.06 -3.17 34.22
CA GLY A 833 -27.64 -1.98 33.49
C GLY A 833 -28.69 -1.52 32.48
N ALA A 834 -29.37 -2.44 31.78
CA ALA A 834 -30.46 -2.11 30.87
C ALA A 834 -31.66 -1.47 31.61
N ILE A 835 -32.00 -1.99 32.79
CA ILE A 835 -33.03 -1.41 33.67
C ILE A 835 -32.63 0.00 34.12
N ALA A 836 -31.37 0.20 34.51
CA ALA A 836 -30.88 1.52 34.91
C ALA A 836 -30.97 2.54 33.76
N LEU A 837 -30.54 2.17 32.55
CA LEU A 837 -30.68 3.01 31.35
C LEU A 837 -32.15 3.32 31.03
N ALA A 838 -33.04 2.35 31.20
CA ALA A 838 -34.48 2.52 30.97
C ALA A 838 -35.15 3.49 31.96
N ALA A 839 -34.57 3.66 33.16
CA ALA A 839 -35.12 4.48 34.24
C ALA A 839 -34.28 5.75 34.54
N GLY A 840 -33.23 6.01 33.76
CA GLY A 840 -32.25 7.06 34.01
C GLY A 840 -32.71 8.49 33.67
N GLU A 841 -31.76 9.41 33.67
CA GLU A 841 -31.96 10.85 33.44
C GLU A 841 -31.56 11.31 32.02
N ILE A 842 -31.03 10.41 31.18
CA ILE A 842 -30.65 10.70 29.79
C ILE A 842 -31.89 10.70 28.88
N ILE A 843 -32.66 11.78 28.92
CA ILE A 843 -33.97 11.90 28.26
C ILE A 843 -33.92 12.25 26.76
N ALA A 844 -32.77 12.69 26.24
CA ALA A 844 -32.63 13.17 24.86
C ALA A 844 -32.10 12.11 23.88
N LEU A 845 -31.94 10.86 24.34
CA LEU A 845 -31.25 9.83 23.59
C LEU A 845 -32.02 9.42 22.31
N GLN A 846 -31.31 9.38 21.19
CA GLN A 846 -31.82 9.01 19.87
C GLN A 846 -31.18 7.73 19.34
N ARG A 847 -29.94 7.44 19.71
CA ARG A 847 -29.20 6.23 19.36
C ARG A 847 -28.66 5.56 20.62
N LEU A 848 -28.95 4.28 20.77
CA LEU A 848 -28.45 3.46 21.87
C LEU A 848 -27.89 2.14 21.33
N ASP A 849 -26.59 1.93 21.51
CA ASP A 849 -25.92 0.66 21.18
C ASP A 849 -25.63 -0.15 22.44
N LEU A 850 -26.26 -1.33 22.52
CA LEU A 850 -26.11 -2.32 23.57
C LEU A 850 -25.70 -3.68 23.01
N TYR A 851 -25.01 -3.72 21.88
CA TYR A 851 -24.47 -4.96 21.31
C TYR A 851 -23.70 -5.78 22.34
N GLN A 852 -23.96 -7.09 22.39
CA GLN A 852 -23.21 -8.07 23.17
C GLN A 852 -23.02 -7.71 24.65
N ASN A 853 -24.11 -7.41 25.34
CA ASN A 853 -24.10 -6.98 26.74
C ASN A 853 -24.67 -8.00 27.74
N GLY A 854 -25.07 -9.18 27.27
CA GLY A 854 -25.68 -10.21 28.10
C GLY A 854 -27.07 -9.82 28.64
N ILE A 855 -27.79 -8.94 27.94
CA ILE A 855 -29.14 -8.50 28.32
C ILE A 855 -30.13 -9.64 28.05
N GLY A 856 -30.94 -9.98 29.05
CA GLY A 856 -31.98 -10.98 28.99
C GLY A 856 -33.38 -10.39 28.78
N ASP A 857 -34.40 -11.21 29.07
CA ASP A 857 -35.80 -10.83 28.91
C ASP A 857 -36.19 -9.63 29.80
N GLU A 858 -35.68 -9.54 31.03
CA GLU A 858 -36.08 -8.48 31.98
C GLU A 858 -35.53 -7.11 31.57
N GLY A 859 -34.29 -7.04 31.11
CA GLY A 859 -33.71 -5.81 30.55
C GLY A 859 -34.43 -5.37 29.27
N ALA A 860 -34.75 -6.31 28.39
CA ALA A 860 -35.53 -6.01 27.18
C ALA A 860 -36.95 -5.51 27.49
N ILE A 861 -37.61 -6.06 28.52
CA ILE A 861 -38.90 -5.59 29.02
C ILE A 861 -38.79 -4.14 29.52
N ALA A 862 -37.74 -3.83 30.30
CA ALA A 862 -37.52 -2.48 30.82
C ALA A 862 -37.30 -1.46 29.70
N LEU A 863 -36.44 -1.77 28.74
CA LEU A 863 -36.19 -0.91 27.57
C LEU A 863 -37.48 -0.69 26.75
N ALA A 864 -38.25 -1.75 26.52
CA ALA A 864 -39.51 -1.68 25.77
C ALA A 864 -40.59 -0.83 26.45
N GLY A 865 -40.53 -0.67 27.77
CA GLY A 865 -41.49 0.11 28.58
C GLY A 865 -40.98 1.48 29.02
N SER A 866 -39.79 1.90 28.59
CA SER A 866 -39.17 3.14 29.08
C SER A 866 -39.80 4.39 28.46
N GLU A 867 -40.27 5.31 29.32
CA GLU A 867 -40.71 6.66 28.93
C GLU A 867 -39.54 7.63 28.69
N VAL A 868 -38.38 7.31 29.27
CA VAL A 868 -37.12 8.07 29.09
C VAL A 868 -36.60 7.89 27.67
N LEU A 869 -36.65 6.65 27.16
CA LEU A 869 -36.11 6.28 25.85
C LEU A 869 -37.12 6.43 24.68
N ARG A 870 -38.25 7.11 24.89
CA ARG A 870 -39.27 7.34 23.83
C ARG A 870 -38.75 8.08 22.60
N GLY A 871 -37.65 8.82 22.74
CA GLY A 871 -36.98 9.56 21.67
C GLY A 871 -36.08 8.71 20.77
N LEU A 872 -35.87 7.42 21.10
CA LEU A 872 -34.99 6.54 20.34
C LEU A 872 -35.47 6.37 18.89
N ARG A 873 -34.51 6.52 17.98
CA ARG A 873 -34.62 6.26 16.54
C ARG A 873 -33.80 5.03 16.13
N TRP A 874 -32.84 4.62 16.95
CA TRP A 874 -32.00 3.47 16.69
C TRP A 874 -31.62 2.77 18.00
N LEU A 875 -31.90 1.47 18.07
CA LEU A 875 -31.61 0.61 19.21
C LEU A 875 -30.95 -0.68 18.72
N ASN A 876 -29.72 -0.93 19.15
CA ASN A 876 -29.00 -2.16 18.86
C ASN A 876 -28.95 -3.07 20.08
N LEU A 877 -29.58 -4.24 19.95
CA LEU A 877 -29.60 -5.31 20.94
C LEU A 877 -29.01 -6.61 20.37
N ASP A 878 -28.25 -6.54 19.28
CA ASP A 878 -27.60 -7.70 18.67
C ASP A 878 -26.72 -8.46 19.70
N ALA A 879 -26.60 -9.78 19.53
CA ALA A 879 -25.80 -10.70 20.35
C ALA A 879 -26.08 -10.63 21.86
N ASN A 880 -27.34 -10.46 22.26
CA ASN A 880 -27.77 -10.54 23.66
C ASN A 880 -28.52 -11.86 23.95
N ASN A 881 -29.00 -12.02 25.18
CA ASN A 881 -29.71 -13.21 25.66
C ASN A 881 -31.23 -13.01 25.68
N ILE A 882 -31.78 -12.22 24.75
CA ILE A 882 -33.20 -11.90 24.72
C ILE A 882 -33.98 -13.10 24.17
N GLY A 883 -34.93 -13.58 24.96
CA GLY A 883 -35.79 -14.70 24.62
C GLY A 883 -37.21 -14.27 24.26
N GLN A 884 -38.15 -15.20 24.43
CA GLN A 884 -39.52 -15.01 24.01
C GLN A 884 -40.24 -13.87 24.75
N ARG A 885 -39.96 -13.65 26.06
CA ARG A 885 -40.71 -12.64 26.84
C ARG A 885 -40.26 -11.23 26.48
N GLY A 886 -38.95 -11.00 26.35
CA GLY A 886 -38.37 -9.72 25.94
C GLY A 886 -38.78 -9.34 24.52
N ALA A 887 -38.70 -10.28 23.58
CA ALA A 887 -39.17 -10.05 22.21
C ALA A 887 -40.66 -9.69 22.14
N ARG A 888 -41.51 -10.34 22.94
CA ARG A 888 -42.94 -9.98 23.05
C ARG A 888 -43.15 -8.59 23.61
N ALA A 889 -42.35 -8.18 24.59
CA ALA A 889 -42.44 -6.85 25.18
C ALA A 889 -42.06 -5.77 24.15
N LEU A 890 -40.97 -5.98 23.40
CA LEU A 890 -40.56 -5.10 22.30
C LEU A 890 -41.65 -4.98 21.23
N ALA A 891 -42.23 -6.10 20.79
CA ALA A 891 -43.33 -6.11 19.80
C ALA A 891 -44.60 -5.39 20.28
N ARG A 892 -44.80 -5.30 21.60
CA ARG A 892 -45.94 -4.63 22.24
C ARG A 892 -45.59 -3.26 22.81
N SER A 893 -44.37 -2.78 22.62
CA SER A 893 -43.95 -1.48 23.16
C SER A 893 -44.85 -0.38 22.62
N THR A 894 -45.33 0.49 23.51
CA THR A 894 -46.07 1.71 23.16
C THR A 894 -45.20 2.97 23.27
N THR A 895 -44.00 2.85 23.86
CA THR A 895 -43.10 3.98 24.12
C THR A 895 -42.07 4.18 23.00
N LEU A 896 -41.52 3.09 22.44
CA LEU A 896 -40.61 3.17 21.30
C LEU A 896 -41.38 3.55 20.03
N SER A 897 -40.84 4.46 19.21
CA SER A 897 -41.50 4.84 17.95
C SER A 897 -41.59 3.66 16.97
N ARG A 898 -42.58 3.67 16.08
CA ARG A 898 -42.64 2.73 14.92
C ARG A 898 -41.47 2.91 13.97
N ASP A 899 -40.94 4.13 13.87
CA ASP A 899 -39.81 4.46 13.00
C ASP A 899 -38.46 4.17 13.65
N CYS A 900 -38.45 3.66 14.89
CA CYS A 900 -37.21 3.24 15.55
C CYS A 900 -36.65 2.00 14.85
N THR A 901 -35.41 2.09 14.40
CA THR A 901 -34.67 0.93 13.90
C THR A 901 -34.25 0.05 15.07
N VAL A 902 -34.64 -1.22 15.06
CA VAL A 902 -34.31 -2.18 16.14
C VAL A 902 -33.49 -3.33 15.58
N ARG A 903 -32.33 -3.61 16.18
CA ARG A 903 -31.47 -4.74 15.80
C ARG A 903 -31.50 -5.84 16.86
N LEU A 904 -31.74 -7.09 16.46
CA LEU A 904 -31.93 -8.26 17.34
C LEU A 904 -31.22 -9.53 16.83
N ALA A 905 -30.25 -9.41 15.93
CA ALA A 905 -29.44 -10.53 15.45
C ALA A 905 -28.75 -11.26 16.62
N GLY A 906 -28.59 -12.58 16.55
CA GLY A 906 -27.91 -13.35 17.60
C GLY A 906 -28.66 -13.45 18.94
N ASN A 907 -29.97 -13.15 18.98
CA ASN A 907 -30.84 -13.40 20.14
C ASN A 907 -31.76 -14.61 19.89
N ASP A 908 -32.27 -15.23 20.95
CA ASP A 908 -33.19 -16.38 20.88
C ASP A 908 -34.65 -15.94 20.65
N VAL A 909 -34.89 -15.26 19.52
CA VAL A 909 -36.22 -14.76 19.13
C VAL A 909 -36.93 -15.77 18.21
N PRO A 910 -38.03 -16.41 18.67
CA PRO A 910 -38.80 -17.36 17.87
C PRO A 910 -39.39 -16.71 16.61
N ILE A 911 -39.47 -17.47 15.52
CA ILE A 911 -39.98 -17.01 14.20
C ILE A 911 -41.32 -16.26 14.30
N PRO A 912 -42.36 -16.75 15.03
CA PRO A 912 -43.64 -16.04 15.10
C PRO A 912 -43.56 -14.65 15.73
N LEU A 913 -42.54 -14.39 16.55
CA LEU A 913 -42.32 -13.07 17.14
C LEU A 913 -41.48 -12.16 16.25
N ARG A 914 -40.70 -12.71 15.32
CA ARG A 914 -40.01 -11.91 14.31
C ARG A 914 -40.99 -11.19 13.41
N GLU A 915 -42.05 -11.88 12.99
CA GLU A 915 -43.16 -11.31 12.21
C GLU A 915 -43.86 -10.19 13.00
N ALA A 916 -44.22 -10.44 14.27
CA ALA A 916 -44.85 -9.42 15.11
C ALA A 916 -43.95 -8.17 15.34
N LEU A 917 -42.63 -8.35 15.41
CA LEU A 917 -41.67 -7.25 15.48
C LEU A 917 -41.56 -6.48 14.16
N GLN A 918 -41.61 -7.18 13.02
CA GLN A 918 -41.63 -6.57 11.68
C GLN A 918 -42.93 -5.80 11.42
N GLU A 919 -44.06 -6.25 11.98
CA GLU A 919 -45.30 -5.49 11.96
C GLU A 919 -45.24 -4.25 12.87
N ARG A 920 -44.46 -4.31 13.96
CA ARG A 920 -44.36 -3.23 14.94
C ARG A 920 -43.40 -2.12 14.53
N PHE A 921 -42.27 -2.44 13.92
CA PHE A 921 -41.21 -1.49 13.59
C PHE A 921 -40.98 -1.46 12.07
N ALA A 922 -40.85 -0.27 11.50
CA ALA A 922 -40.59 -0.09 10.06
C ALA A 922 -39.24 -0.71 9.65
N HIS A 923 -38.27 -0.73 10.57
CA HIS A 923 -36.91 -1.21 10.32
C HIS A 923 -36.45 -2.12 11.46
N VAL A 924 -36.62 -3.45 11.30
CA VAL A 924 -36.09 -4.45 12.25
C VAL A 924 -35.19 -5.44 11.53
N THR A 925 -34.01 -5.72 12.10
CA THR A 925 -33.04 -6.65 11.52
C THR A 925 -32.68 -7.77 12.49
N PHE A 926 -32.72 -9.01 11.99
CA PHE A 926 -32.28 -10.21 12.71
C PHE A 926 -30.96 -10.78 12.18
N ARG A 927 -30.31 -10.05 11.26
CA ARG A 927 -29.04 -10.42 10.64
C ARG A 927 -27.97 -9.39 10.94
N TYR A 928 -26.73 -9.86 11.06
CA TYR A 928 -25.57 -8.98 11.18
C TYR A 928 -25.37 -8.19 9.89
N PRO A 929 -24.85 -6.94 9.97
CA PRO A 929 -24.58 -6.12 8.79
C PRO A 929 -23.50 -6.74 7.88
N TRP A 930 -22.62 -7.56 8.45
CA TRP A 930 -21.42 -8.10 7.80
C TRP A 930 -21.60 -9.50 7.19
N GLY A 931 -22.83 -10.00 7.06
CA GLY A 931 -23.11 -11.26 6.36
C GLY A 931 -22.66 -12.56 7.06
N GLY A 932 -22.54 -12.58 8.39
CA GLY A 932 -22.23 -13.80 9.15
C GLY A 932 -23.34 -14.87 9.08
N PRO A 933 -23.01 -16.17 9.29
CA PRO A 933 -23.93 -17.28 9.05
C PRO A 933 -25.14 -17.26 10.00
N ASP A 934 -26.31 -17.54 9.41
CA ASP A 934 -27.65 -17.61 10.03
C ASP A 934 -27.73 -18.56 11.25
#